data_AF-A0ABD2XFP0-F1
#
_entry.id   AF-A0ABD2XFP0-F1
#
_cell.length_a   1.000
_cell.length_b   1.000
_cell.length_c   1.000
_cell.angle_alpha   90.00
_cell.angle_beta   90.00
_cell.angle_gamma   90.00
#
_symmetry.space_group_name_H-M   'P 1'
#
loop_
_entity.id
_entity.type
_entity.pdbx_description
1 polymer ?
#
loop_
_entity_poly.entity_id
_entity_poly.type
_entity_poly.pdbx_seq_one_letter_code
_entity_poly.pdbx_strand_id
1 'polypeptide(L)'
;MLHRLQVATHEPHFNLLWMGNHPKPDVLRSLLPHQKVNHFPRSYEITRKDRLYKNIEGMQRSRGTRNHDFIPQTFLLPNESRELQTAHFRYRGPWIVKPKASSRGRGIYIVNSPEKILTDESVIVAQYINNPLLVDGHKCDLRLYVAVTSYDPLLIYLYEEGLVRFATVKYDGGDQYVWNPCMHLCNYSINKFHVDYVKSEDPDAEDVGHKWTLSALLRHLRSIGQDTELLMQKIEDVIIKSILATASGIVSGIKQFVKHPETCFELFGFDILIDDTLKPWLLEVNLTPSLGCDSPLDVRIKSALMTDLLTLVGVPAVDPIVKQKSTNSNKTINMNLTKRLSIGCRRVHSAETLNNQKKKPSVKTNVNNKTGLSSEQQRILTSSKAQIERRGGFVLIFPSPKSWELYSQYLDPVTGVPMATDPLGPGKIVQVTSVNHNFMLHEQLFPAASRSAGYILPDVKFDRLSRFERYERALVKGYRSSLDRNDSKENLDVDTHKYKAQVMQLMHEGYKLSPGEARKAFGLYLGTILRRISESDSDPVCVDLVSKFLQQSTNNLKQPFSYTLPNSKLGDKDKAAVTAKQLSDFLHLYNRETEVYLDSVDRPRTVPNRLFQKFLIAASEEDLDDVLILQTKLYNCAHTFLGRSSFAGSVRGSSLLGSLPHITSRVHTNANATEQCKCNETNGRPSKAPRT
;
A
#
# COMPACT_ATOMS: atom_id res chain seq x y z
N MET A 1 -18.56 10.16 -3.41
CA MET A 1 -19.53 11.22 -3.05
C MET A 1 -20.19 11.08 -1.66
N LEU A 2 -20.10 9.93 -0.96
CA LEU A 2 -20.89 9.65 0.26
C LEU A 2 -20.68 10.63 1.43
N HIS A 3 -19.46 11.10 1.69
CA HIS A 3 -19.15 11.90 2.89
C HIS A 3 -19.26 13.42 2.71
N ARG A 4 -19.53 13.90 1.50
CA ARG A 4 -19.73 15.34 1.15
C ARG A 4 -18.68 16.31 1.71
N LEU A 5 -17.46 15.82 2.00
CA LEU A 5 -16.34 16.66 2.43
C LEU A 5 -15.93 17.59 1.29
N GLN A 6 -15.62 18.83 1.62
CA GLN A 6 -15.09 19.83 0.70
C GLN A 6 -13.64 20.12 1.05
N VAL A 7 -12.79 20.31 0.04
CA VAL A 7 -11.39 20.68 0.23
C VAL A 7 -11.35 22.13 0.69
N ALA A 8 -10.81 22.38 1.88
CA ALA A 8 -10.68 23.74 2.42
C ALA A 8 -9.58 24.51 1.70
N THR A 9 -9.81 25.80 1.44
CA THR A 9 -8.84 26.73 0.84
C THR A 9 -8.06 27.55 1.88
N HIS A 10 -8.50 27.55 3.15
CA HIS A 10 -7.90 28.32 4.24
C HIS A 10 -7.49 27.42 5.42
N GLU A 11 -6.22 27.53 5.85
CA GLU A 11 -5.57 26.52 6.70
C GLU A 11 -6.03 26.33 8.16
N PRO A 12 -6.68 27.27 8.89
CA PRO A 12 -7.04 26.97 10.29
C PRO A 12 -8.43 26.31 10.47
N HIS A 13 -9.24 26.24 9.41
CA HIS A 13 -10.67 25.92 9.50
C HIS A 13 -11.01 24.61 8.78
N PHE A 14 -10.81 23.49 9.46
CA PHE A 14 -11.08 22.15 8.93
C PHE A 14 -11.70 21.23 9.97
N ASN A 15 -12.44 20.21 9.51
CA ASN A 15 -12.96 19.13 10.35
C ASN A 15 -12.05 17.89 10.30
N LEU A 16 -11.40 17.67 9.16
CA LEU A 16 -10.47 16.58 8.91
C LEU A 16 -9.20 17.14 8.27
N LEU A 17 -8.06 16.86 8.90
CA LEU A 17 -6.74 17.06 8.34
C LEU A 17 -6.18 15.70 7.92
N TRP A 18 -6.00 15.50 6.62
CA TRP A 18 -5.43 14.29 6.06
C TRP A 18 -4.02 14.57 5.54
N MET A 19 -3.02 13.87 6.07
CA MET A 19 -1.62 14.07 5.71
C MET A 19 -0.96 12.76 5.28
N GLY A 20 0.10 12.89 4.47
CA GLY A 20 0.94 11.75 4.07
C GLY A 20 2.09 11.46 5.03
N ASN A 21 2.46 12.44 5.86
CA ASN A 21 3.60 12.42 6.78
C ASN A 21 3.15 12.74 8.20
N HIS A 22 3.97 12.42 9.20
CA HIS A 22 3.65 12.71 10.60
C HIS A 22 3.46 14.22 10.86
N PRO A 23 2.43 14.59 11.64
CA PRO A 23 2.24 15.98 12.09
C PRO A 23 3.36 16.47 12.98
N LYS A 24 3.71 17.74 12.78
CA LYS A 24 4.56 18.48 13.72
C LYS A 24 3.82 18.62 15.05
N PRO A 25 4.52 18.60 16.20
CA PRO A 25 3.89 18.75 17.52
C PRO A 25 3.00 19.99 17.65
N ASP A 26 3.35 21.11 17.02
CA ASP A 26 2.56 22.34 17.11
C ASP A 26 1.18 22.22 16.46
N VAL A 27 1.07 21.43 15.37
CA VAL A 27 -0.22 21.13 14.72
C VAL A 27 -1.10 20.32 15.67
N LEU A 28 -0.53 19.31 16.35
CA LEU A 28 -1.28 18.48 17.30
C LEU A 28 -1.78 19.28 18.52
N ARG A 29 -0.97 20.22 19.01
CA ARG A 29 -1.32 21.09 20.15
C ARG A 29 -2.41 22.11 19.84
N SER A 30 -2.59 22.47 18.57
CA SER A 30 -3.57 23.46 18.13
C SER A 30 -4.92 22.86 17.74
N LEU A 31 -5.03 21.52 17.63
CA LEU A 31 -6.27 20.83 17.29
C LEU A 31 -7.40 21.15 18.28
N LEU A 32 -8.56 21.52 17.73
CA LEU A 32 -9.80 21.76 18.47
C LEU A 32 -10.58 20.44 18.65
N PRO A 33 -11.49 20.34 19.65
CA PRO A 33 -12.19 19.08 19.97
C PRO A 33 -12.98 18.41 18.83
N HIS A 34 -13.36 19.19 17.81
CA HIS A 34 -14.14 18.70 16.67
C HIS A 34 -13.27 18.31 15.47
N GLN A 35 -11.97 18.62 15.52
CA GLN A 35 -11.06 18.33 14.42
C GLN A 35 -10.56 16.90 14.53
N LYS A 36 -10.29 16.29 13.37
CA LYS A 36 -9.70 14.96 13.26
C LYS A 36 -8.41 15.03 12.45
N VAL A 37 -7.41 14.25 12.83
CA VAL A 37 -6.15 14.06 12.09
C VAL A 37 -5.86 12.57 11.95
N ASN A 38 -5.39 12.16 10.77
CA ASN A 38 -5.17 10.76 10.41
C ASN A 38 -3.84 10.16 10.92
N HIS A 39 -3.24 10.75 11.96
CA HIS A 39 -1.99 10.28 12.55
C HIS A 39 -1.94 10.46 14.06
N PHE A 40 -1.35 9.49 14.78
CA PHE A 40 -0.93 9.68 16.17
C PHE A 40 0.49 10.28 16.25
N PRO A 41 0.80 11.05 17.31
CA PRO A 41 2.19 11.39 17.60
C PRO A 41 3.01 10.12 17.84
N ARG A 42 4.25 10.12 17.33
CA ARG A 42 5.20 9.00 17.47
C ARG A 42 4.72 7.66 16.90
N SER A 43 3.78 7.63 15.96
CA SER A 43 3.43 6.40 15.25
C SER A 43 4.56 5.83 14.38
N TYR A 44 5.70 6.52 14.29
CA TYR A 44 6.96 5.94 13.80
C TYR A 44 7.49 4.78 14.66
N GLU A 45 7.03 4.62 15.91
CA GLU A 45 7.42 3.50 16.79
C GLU A 45 7.01 2.13 16.23
N ILE A 46 5.88 2.07 15.51
CA ILE A 46 5.41 0.86 14.83
C ILE A 46 5.75 0.85 13.33
N THR A 47 5.85 2.02 12.69
CA THR A 47 5.99 2.10 11.22
C THR A 47 7.43 2.15 10.72
N ARG A 48 8.40 2.53 11.56
CA ARG A 48 9.81 2.37 11.23
C ARG A 48 10.26 0.96 11.60
N LYS A 49 10.88 0.26 10.63
CA LYS A 49 11.34 -1.13 10.78
C LYS A 49 12.30 -1.32 11.97
N ASP A 50 13.22 -0.38 12.20
CA ASP A 50 14.18 -0.46 13.31
C ASP A 50 13.51 -0.30 14.68
N ARG A 51 12.55 0.62 14.79
CA ARG A 51 11.76 0.84 16.02
C ARG A 51 10.81 -0.31 16.29
N LEU A 52 10.09 -0.78 15.28
CA LEU A 52 9.20 -1.93 15.36
C LEU A 52 9.94 -3.15 15.91
N TYR A 53 11.10 -3.46 15.32
CA TYR A 53 11.94 -4.56 15.77
C TYR A 53 12.36 -4.38 17.24
N LYS A 54 12.89 -3.22 17.61
CA LYS A 54 13.37 -2.97 18.99
C LYS A 54 12.26 -3.04 20.03
N ASN A 55 11.07 -2.58 19.69
CA ASN A 55 9.89 -2.64 20.57
C ASN A 55 9.43 -4.10 20.77
N ILE A 56 9.36 -4.91 19.70
CA ILE A 56 9.01 -6.34 19.80
C ILE A 56 10.11 -7.13 20.52
N GLU A 57 11.38 -6.85 20.25
CA GLU A 57 12.52 -7.45 20.95
C GLU A 57 12.49 -7.15 22.46
N GLY A 58 12.08 -5.94 22.84
CA GLY A 58 11.81 -5.58 24.24
C GLY A 58 10.75 -6.48 24.88
N MET A 59 9.64 -6.71 24.17
CA MET A 59 8.58 -7.63 24.61
C MET A 59 9.02 -9.09 24.67
N GLN A 60 9.86 -9.55 23.72
CA GLN A 60 10.44 -10.89 23.75
C GLN A 60 11.30 -11.11 24.99
N ARG A 61 12.08 -10.10 25.41
CA ARG A 61 12.91 -10.16 26.62
C ARG A 61 12.07 -10.16 27.90
N SER A 62 11.01 -9.35 27.97
CA SER A 62 10.22 -9.17 29.19
C SER A 62 9.13 -10.22 29.38
N ARG A 63 8.53 -10.73 28.30
CA ARG A 63 7.37 -11.65 28.32
C ARG A 63 7.63 -13.02 27.68
N GLY A 64 8.87 -13.25 27.27
CA GLY A 64 9.33 -14.50 26.68
C GLY A 64 9.18 -14.54 25.16
N THR A 65 10.21 -15.09 24.50
CA THR A 65 10.31 -15.16 23.04
C THR A 65 9.19 -15.97 22.40
N ARG A 66 8.77 -17.10 23.01
CA ARG A 66 7.73 -17.99 22.44
C ARG A 66 6.40 -17.28 22.21
N ASN A 67 6.05 -16.32 23.07
CA ASN A 67 4.79 -15.57 22.97
C ASN A 67 4.85 -14.46 21.91
N HIS A 68 6.05 -14.07 21.48
CA HIS A 68 6.31 -12.97 20.55
C HIS A 68 7.18 -13.43 19.36
N ASP A 69 7.08 -14.70 19.00
CA ASP A 69 7.81 -15.33 17.89
C ASP A 69 7.03 -15.19 16.57
N PHE A 70 6.73 -13.94 16.20
CA PHE A 70 5.97 -13.62 14.98
C PHE A 70 6.68 -12.60 14.08
N ILE A 71 7.91 -12.21 14.42
CA ILE A 71 8.78 -11.40 13.58
C ILE A 71 10.06 -12.19 13.31
N PRO A 72 10.59 -12.22 12.07
CA PRO A 72 11.85 -12.90 11.79
C PRO A 72 12.99 -12.33 12.65
N GLN A 73 13.94 -13.18 13.02
CA GLN A 73 15.13 -12.73 13.74
C GLN A 73 15.82 -11.63 12.94
N THR A 74 16.04 -10.47 13.55
CA THR A 74 16.45 -9.25 12.85
C THR A 74 17.63 -8.59 13.57
N PHE A 75 18.50 -7.93 12.82
CA PHE A 75 19.71 -7.28 13.32
C PHE A 75 19.86 -5.90 12.68
N LEU A 76 20.29 -4.92 13.46
CA LEU A 76 20.55 -3.54 13.03
C LEU A 76 22.05 -3.33 12.81
N LEU A 77 22.47 -3.26 11.55
CA LEU A 77 23.86 -2.99 11.22
C LEU A 77 24.16 -1.48 11.18
N PRO A 78 25.40 -1.06 11.51
CA PRO A 78 26.56 -1.89 11.87
C PRO A 78 26.58 -2.40 13.32
N ASN A 79 25.71 -1.90 14.19
CA ASN A 79 25.78 -2.12 15.63
C ASN A 79 25.69 -3.60 16.06
N GLU A 80 24.89 -4.41 15.35
CA GLU A 80 24.59 -5.80 15.74
C GLU A 80 25.26 -6.83 14.80
N SER A 81 26.41 -6.48 14.23
CA SER A 81 27.13 -7.33 13.28
C SER A 81 27.64 -8.63 13.90
N ARG A 82 28.12 -8.57 15.15
CA ARG A 82 28.64 -9.74 15.87
C ARG A 82 27.53 -10.73 16.20
N GLU A 83 26.36 -10.21 16.57
CA GLU A 83 25.16 -10.98 16.86
C GLU A 83 24.65 -11.66 15.58
N LEU A 84 24.64 -10.95 14.45
CA LEU A 84 24.30 -11.52 13.14
C LEU A 84 25.26 -12.67 12.76
N GLN A 85 26.58 -12.47 12.91
CA GLN A 85 27.56 -13.53 12.63
C GLN A 85 27.32 -14.75 13.53
N THR A 86 27.11 -14.53 14.83
CA THR A 86 26.83 -15.61 15.79
C THR A 86 25.55 -16.36 15.43
N ALA A 87 24.50 -15.64 15.05
CA ALA A 87 23.24 -16.25 14.61
C ALA A 87 23.41 -17.05 13.33
N HIS A 88 24.17 -16.55 12.35
CA HIS A 88 24.46 -17.26 11.11
C HIS A 88 25.26 -18.56 11.31
N PHE A 89 26.18 -18.59 12.27
CA PHE A 89 26.87 -19.83 12.63
C PHE A 89 25.92 -20.89 13.24
N ARG A 90 24.86 -20.47 13.93
CA ARG A 90 23.85 -21.37 14.52
C ARG A 90 22.80 -21.81 13.51
N TYR A 91 22.30 -20.87 12.72
CA TYR A 91 21.24 -21.06 11.75
C TYR A 91 21.78 -20.65 10.38
N ARG A 92 22.27 -21.65 9.64
CA ARG A 92 22.65 -21.49 8.24
C ARG A 92 21.39 -21.16 7.44
N GLY A 93 21.47 -20.15 6.58
CA GLY A 93 20.36 -19.77 5.73
C GLY A 93 20.50 -18.37 5.15
N PRO A 94 19.62 -18.04 4.18
CA PRO A 94 19.57 -16.73 3.57
C PRO A 94 19.09 -15.64 4.55
N TRP A 95 19.61 -14.44 4.34
CA TRP A 95 19.27 -13.21 5.05
C TRP A 95 18.73 -12.19 4.05
N ILE A 96 17.66 -11.50 4.42
CA ILE A 96 17.13 -10.39 3.64
C ILE A 96 17.62 -9.07 4.22
N VAL A 97 18.35 -8.30 3.41
CA VAL A 97 18.85 -6.97 3.76
C VAL A 97 17.85 -5.92 3.30
N LYS A 98 17.51 -5.00 4.20
CA LYS A 98 16.51 -3.95 3.98
C LYS A 98 17.06 -2.60 4.45
N PRO A 99 16.78 -1.48 3.76
CA PRO A 99 17.14 -0.16 4.28
C PRO A 99 16.23 0.22 5.46
N LYS A 100 16.75 1.02 6.42
CA LYS A 100 16.00 1.45 7.62
C LYS A 100 14.71 2.21 7.31
N ALA A 101 14.77 3.14 6.36
CA ALA A 101 13.69 4.09 6.04
C ALA A 101 13.35 4.12 4.55
N SER A 102 13.31 2.94 3.90
CA SER A 102 12.87 2.78 2.50
C SER A 102 11.54 2.02 2.41
N SER A 103 10.90 2.14 1.25
CA SER A 103 9.62 1.52 0.89
C SER A 103 9.62 1.06 -0.57
N ARG A 104 8.56 0.34 -0.99
CA ARG A 104 8.36 -0.17 -2.36
C ARG A 104 9.39 -1.21 -2.82
N GLY A 105 10.03 -1.91 -1.87
CA GLY A 105 11.04 -2.93 -2.14
C GLY A 105 12.40 -2.39 -2.62
N ARG A 106 12.63 -1.07 -2.57
CA ARG A 106 13.88 -0.46 -3.04
C ARG A 106 15.05 -0.76 -2.10
N GLY A 107 16.16 -1.23 -2.68
CA GLY A 107 17.40 -1.54 -1.94
C GLY A 107 17.31 -2.85 -1.14
N ILE A 108 16.30 -3.68 -1.39
CA ILE A 108 16.17 -4.99 -0.77
C ILE A 108 16.90 -6.01 -1.62
N TYR A 109 17.73 -6.83 -0.97
CA TYR A 109 18.40 -7.96 -1.60
C TYR A 109 18.57 -9.09 -0.58
N ILE A 110 18.82 -10.30 -1.08
CA ILE A 110 18.98 -11.49 -0.24
C ILE A 110 20.42 -11.98 -0.37
N VAL A 111 21.02 -12.41 0.75
CA VAL A 111 22.38 -12.93 0.81
C VAL A 111 22.44 -14.22 1.61
N ASN A 112 23.23 -15.19 1.17
CA ASN A 112 23.40 -16.45 1.88
C ASN A 112 24.46 -16.39 3.00
N SER A 113 25.29 -15.35 3.01
CA SER A 113 26.31 -15.14 4.04
C SER A 113 26.35 -13.66 4.44
N PRO A 114 26.44 -13.33 5.74
CA PRO A 114 26.63 -11.97 6.23
C PRO A 114 27.84 -11.24 5.65
N GLU A 115 28.88 -11.97 5.22
CA GLU A 115 30.09 -11.39 4.61
C GLU A 115 29.81 -10.71 3.26
N LYS A 116 28.72 -11.09 2.58
CA LYS A 116 28.30 -10.51 1.30
C LYS A 116 27.49 -9.21 1.47
N ILE A 117 27.27 -8.76 2.70
CA ILE A 117 26.54 -7.52 2.99
C ILE A 117 27.47 -6.34 2.70
N LEU A 118 27.20 -5.68 1.57
CA LEU A 118 27.96 -4.53 1.10
C LEU A 118 27.44 -3.26 1.80
N THR A 119 28.04 -2.76 2.89
CA THR A 119 27.64 -1.41 3.37
C THR A 119 28.56 -0.78 4.43
N ASP A 120 28.87 0.50 4.22
CA ASP A 120 29.20 1.51 5.24
C ASP A 120 27.93 2.17 5.84
N GLU A 121 26.73 1.89 5.29
CA GLU A 121 25.46 2.48 5.71
C GLU A 121 24.68 1.59 6.68
N SER A 122 23.73 2.20 7.40
CA SER A 122 22.94 1.51 8.41
C SER A 122 21.72 0.79 7.83
N VAL A 123 21.77 -0.55 7.85
CA VAL A 123 20.74 -1.44 7.28
C VAL A 123 20.11 -2.34 8.35
N ILE A 124 19.00 -2.98 7.97
CA ILE A 124 18.29 -3.98 8.77
C ILE A 124 18.45 -5.31 8.05
N VAL A 125 18.95 -6.31 8.76
CA VAL A 125 19.15 -7.67 8.24
C VAL A 125 18.21 -8.59 8.97
N ALA A 126 17.29 -9.24 8.27
CA ALA A 126 16.35 -10.17 8.87
C ALA A 126 16.55 -11.58 8.30
N GLN A 127 16.25 -12.60 9.10
CA GLN A 127 16.20 -13.97 8.63
C GLN A 127 15.18 -14.08 7.49
N TYR A 128 15.58 -14.70 6.38
CA TYR A 128 14.67 -14.91 5.28
C TYR A 128 13.78 -16.13 5.53
N ILE A 129 12.47 -15.97 5.35
CA ILE A 129 11.51 -17.07 5.44
C ILE A 129 11.56 -17.85 4.13
N ASN A 130 12.26 -18.99 4.15
CA ASN A 130 12.56 -19.79 2.96
C ASN A 130 11.47 -20.79 2.57
N ASN A 131 10.53 -21.06 3.47
CA ASN A 131 9.39 -21.94 3.19
C ASN A 131 8.08 -21.14 3.32
N PRO A 132 7.83 -20.16 2.42
CA PRO A 132 6.56 -19.44 2.43
C PRO A 132 5.42 -20.36 2.00
N LEU A 133 4.19 -20.03 2.42
CA LEU A 133 3.00 -20.57 1.78
C LEU A 133 3.02 -20.21 0.28
N LEU A 134 2.81 -21.21 -0.57
CA LEU A 134 2.73 -21.04 -2.01
C LEU A 134 1.31 -21.31 -2.50
N VAL A 135 0.81 -20.44 -3.37
CA VAL A 135 -0.43 -20.65 -4.11
C VAL A 135 -0.06 -20.78 -5.58
N ASP A 136 -0.41 -21.91 -6.19
CA ASP A 136 -0.01 -22.26 -7.57
C ASP A 136 1.50 -22.15 -7.85
N GLY A 137 2.32 -22.33 -6.80
CA GLY A 137 3.77 -22.21 -6.85
C GLY A 137 4.30 -20.77 -6.71
N HIS A 138 3.45 -19.77 -6.51
CA HIS A 138 3.86 -18.38 -6.31
C HIS A 138 3.89 -18.01 -4.83
N LYS A 139 4.96 -17.30 -4.43
CA LYS A 139 5.05 -16.68 -3.10
C LYS A 139 4.07 -15.52 -3.01
N CYS A 140 3.36 -15.38 -1.89
CA CYS A 140 2.46 -14.26 -1.66
C CYS A 140 2.65 -13.60 -0.29
N ASP A 141 2.34 -12.32 -0.20
CA ASP A 141 2.18 -11.63 1.09
C ASP A 141 0.79 -10.98 1.21
N LEU A 142 0.38 -10.73 2.45
CA LEU A 142 -0.90 -10.13 2.80
C LEU A 142 -0.68 -8.66 3.16
N ARG A 143 -1.44 -7.78 2.51
CA ARG A 143 -1.65 -6.40 2.93
C ARG A 143 -2.99 -6.32 3.66
N LEU A 144 -2.93 -6.17 4.98
CA LEU A 144 -4.09 -5.99 5.85
C LEU A 144 -4.23 -4.53 6.29
N TYR A 145 -5.46 -4.07 6.44
CA TYR A 145 -5.76 -2.69 6.82
C TYR A 145 -6.25 -2.64 8.27
N VAL A 146 -5.49 -1.98 9.14
CA VAL A 146 -5.77 -1.91 10.57
C VAL A 146 -6.01 -0.47 10.96
N ALA A 147 -7.20 -0.16 11.48
CA ALA A 147 -7.53 1.15 12.01
C ALA A 147 -7.37 1.16 13.54
N VAL A 148 -6.63 2.14 14.05
CA VAL A 148 -6.57 2.43 15.49
C VAL A 148 -7.23 3.78 15.71
N THR A 149 -8.31 3.82 16.50
CA THR A 149 -9.06 5.06 16.74
C THR A 149 -8.75 5.69 18.10
N SER A 150 -8.11 4.93 19.00
CA SER A 150 -7.67 5.40 20.31
C SER A 150 -6.62 4.45 20.89
N TYR A 151 -5.69 4.99 21.69
CA TYR A 151 -4.72 4.22 22.48
C TYR A 151 -5.03 4.22 23.99
N ASP A 152 -5.94 5.07 24.46
CA ASP A 152 -6.36 5.17 25.87
C ASP A 152 -7.84 5.62 25.95
N PRO A 153 -8.81 4.68 25.97
CA PRO A 153 -8.64 3.23 25.89
C PRO A 153 -8.22 2.78 24.49
N LEU A 154 -7.54 1.64 24.38
CA LEU A 154 -7.04 1.08 23.13
C LEU A 154 -8.19 0.46 22.32
N LEU A 155 -8.35 0.92 21.08
CA LEU A 155 -9.36 0.44 20.13
C LEU A 155 -8.70 0.06 18.82
N ILE A 156 -8.66 -1.24 18.52
CA ILE A 156 -8.03 -1.80 17.32
C ILE A 156 -9.08 -2.47 16.45
N TYR A 157 -9.14 -2.06 15.19
CA TYR A 157 -10.04 -2.62 14.20
C TYR A 157 -9.25 -3.20 13.03
N LEU A 158 -9.58 -4.42 12.62
CA LEU A 158 -9.11 -5.04 11.38
C LEU A 158 -10.21 -4.92 10.32
N TYR A 159 -9.87 -4.39 9.14
CA TYR A 159 -10.82 -4.39 8.02
C TYR A 159 -11.09 -5.81 7.55
N GLU A 160 -12.34 -6.11 7.19
CA GLU A 160 -12.75 -7.46 6.76
C GLU A 160 -12.10 -7.92 5.46
N GLU A 161 -11.48 -6.99 4.71
CA GLU A 161 -10.76 -7.27 3.49
C GLU A 161 -9.31 -6.79 3.48
N GLY A 162 -8.54 -7.39 2.58
CA GLY A 162 -7.13 -7.08 2.34
C GLY A 162 -6.73 -7.36 0.89
N LEU A 163 -5.46 -7.12 0.59
CA LEU A 163 -4.88 -7.48 -0.71
C LEU A 163 -3.84 -8.56 -0.52
N VAL A 164 -3.97 -9.66 -1.26
CA VAL A 164 -2.92 -10.67 -1.40
C VAL A 164 -2.13 -10.34 -2.64
N ARG A 165 -0.81 -10.22 -2.50
CA ARG A 165 0.07 -9.85 -3.62
C ARG A 165 0.98 -11.02 -3.91
N PHE A 166 1.02 -11.45 -5.17
CA PHE A 166 1.85 -12.56 -5.61
C PHE A 166 3.15 -12.05 -6.23
N ALA A 167 4.22 -12.78 -5.99
CA ALA A 167 5.42 -12.75 -6.81
C ALA A 167 5.06 -13.25 -8.23
N THR A 168 5.63 -12.63 -9.25
CA THR A 168 5.31 -12.98 -10.65
C THR A 168 5.99 -14.28 -11.07
N VAL A 169 7.17 -14.56 -10.52
CA VAL A 169 7.93 -15.77 -10.85
C VAL A 169 7.64 -16.82 -9.79
N LYS A 170 7.43 -18.07 -10.22
CA LYS A 170 7.24 -19.21 -9.32
C LYS A 170 8.42 -19.35 -8.37
N TYR A 171 8.12 -19.66 -7.13
CA TYR A 171 9.08 -19.70 -6.05
C TYR A 171 9.97 -20.94 -6.14
N ASP A 172 11.28 -20.73 -6.07
CA ASP A 172 12.28 -21.76 -5.85
C ASP A 172 13.21 -21.29 -4.72
N GLY A 173 13.37 -22.14 -3.71
CA GLY A 173 14.21 -21.87 -2.53
C GLY A 173 15.70 -22.14 -2.76
N GLY A 174 16.11 -22.52 -3.98
CA GLY A 174 17.48 -22.81 -4.35
C GLY A 174 18.39 -21.57 -4.40
N ASP A 175 19.64 -21.75 -3.98
CA ASP A 175 20.66 -20.69 -3.91
C ASP A 175 20.92 -19.99 -5.25
N GLN A 176 20.65 -20.67 -6.37
CA GLN A 176 20.88 -20.15 -7.72
C GLN A 176 19.93 -19.01 -8.12
N TYR A 177 18.79 -18.84 -7.44
CA TYR A 177 17.75 -17.86 -7.80
C TYR A 177 17.58 -16.70 -6.79
N VAL A 178 18.39 -16.68 -5.72
CA VAL A 178 18.36 -15.67 -4.63
C VAL A 178 18.45 -14.22 -5.13
N TRP A 179 19.04 -14.01 -6.31
CA TRP A 179 19.18 -12.71 -6.95
C TRP A 179 17.88 -12.19 -7.60
N ASN A 180 16.87 -13.04 -7.86
CA ASN A 180 15.65 -12.67 -8.60
C ASN A 180 14.60 -12.00 -7.70
N PRO A 181 14.39 -10.68 -7.80
CA PRO A 181 13.44 -9.97 -6.94
C PRO A 181 11.98 -10.33 -7.26
N CYS A 182 11.63 -10.64 -8.50
CA CYS A 182 10.27 -10.98 -8.94
C CYS A 182 9.80 -12.36 -8.47
N MET A 183 10.71 -13.18 -7.92
CA MET A 183 10.41 -14.45 -7.26
C MET A 183 10.26 -14.27 -5.74
N HIS A 184 11.14 -13.47 -5.14
CA HIS A 184 11.26 -13.40 -3.69
C HIS A 184 10.52 -12.23 -3.02
N LEU A 185 10.15 -11.20 -3.78
CA LEU A 185 9.48 -9.99 -3.30
C LEU A 185 8.10 -9.87 -3.94
N CYS A 186 7.06 -9.77 -3.12
CA CYS A 186 5.65 -9.70 -3.56
C CYS A 186 5.18 -8.27 -3.86
N ASN A 187 6.05 -7.26 -3.71
CA ASN A 187 5.64 -5.87 -3.86
C ASN A 187 5.15 -5.59 -5.29
N TYR A 188 3.97 -4.96 -5.41
CA TYR A 188 3.40 -4.56 -6.69
C TYR A 188 4.36 -3.70 -7.53
N SER A 189 5.10 -2.79 -6.91
CA SER A 189 6.08 -1.93 -7.59
C SER A 189 7.22 -2.70 -8.27
N ILE A 190 7.52 -3.91 -7.82
CA ILE A 190 8.54 -4.79 -8.39
C ILE A 190 7.94 -5.61 -9.54
N ASN A 191 6.77 -6.20 -9.28
CA ASN A 191 6.17 -7.21 -10.12
C ASN A 191 5.36 -6.65 -11.30
N LYS A 192 4.76 -5.45 -11.18
CA LYS A 192 3.80 -4.90 -12.17
C LYS A 192 4.34 -4.69 -13.59
N PHE A 193 5.67 -4.72 -13.73
CA PHE A 193 6.38 -4.51 -14.99
C PHE A 193 6.97 -5.80 -15.56
N HIS A 194 6.85 -6.91 -14.82
CA HIS A 194 7.24 -8.22 -15.32
C HIS A 194 6.27 -8.65 -16.41
N VAL A 195 6.79 -9.29 -17.46
CA VAL A 195 5.99 -9.66 -18.65
C VAL A 195 4.83 -10.60 -18.30
N ASP A 196 5.06 -11.55 -17.39
CA ASP A 196 4.05 -12.51 -16.95
C ASP A 196 3.09 -11.95 -15.89
N TYR A 197 3.19 -10.67 -15.53
CA TYR A 197 2.35 -10.08 -14.50
C TYR A 197 0.92 -9.89 -15.02
N VAL A 198 0.04 -10.81 -14.66
CA VAL A 198 -1.39 -10.73 -14.95
C VAL A 198 -2.10 -9.76 -14.01
N LYS A 199 -2.68 -8.69 -14.57
CA LYS A 199 -3.60 -7.77 -13.89
C LYS A 199 -5.04 -8.23 -14.12
N SER A 200 -5.83 -8.31 -13.06
CA SER A 200 -7.28 -8.48 -13.19
C SER A 200 -7.91 -7.17 -13.67
N GLU A 201 -8.69 -7.22 -14.74
CA GLU A 201 -9.51 -6.10 -15.26
C GLU A 201 -10.95 -6.13 -14.73
N ASP A 202 -11.36 -7.20 -14.06
CA ASP A 202 -12.69 -7.31 -13.47
C ASP A 202 -12.61 -7.03 -11.96
N PRO A 203 -13.29 -5.98 -11.44
CA PRO A 203 -13.35 -5.71 -10.00
C PRO A 203 -14.05 -6.82 -9.21
N ASP A 204 -14.78 -7.70 -9.88
CA ASP A 204 -15.47 -8.85 -9.28
C ASP A 204 -14.66 -10.15 -9.36
N ALA A 205 -13.55 -10.18 -10.10
CA ALA A 205 -12.64 -11.33 -10.16
C ALA A 205 -11.62 -11.25 -9.01
N GLU A 206 -11.98 -11.87 -7.89
CA GLU A 206 -11.25 -11.81 -6.63
C GLU A 206 -9.99 -12.69 -6.57
N ASP A 207 -9.91 -13.70 -7.42
CA ASP A 207 -8.92 -14.79 -7.45
C ASP A 207 -8.20 -14.88 -8.81
N VAL A 208 -8.11 -13.77 -9.54
CA VAL A 208 -7.51 -13.73 -10.89
C VAL A 208 -6.22 -12.93 -10.92
N GLY A 209 -5.20 -13.52 -11.53
CA GLY A 209 -3.89 -12.90 -11.73
C GLY A 209 -3.06 -12.77 -10.46
N HIS A 210 -2.13 -11.83 -10.42
CA HIS A 210 -1.12 -11.70 -9.36
C HIS A 210 -1.55 -10.79 -8.19
N LYS A 211 -2.86 -10.58 -8.02
CA LYS A 211 -3.43 -9.83 -6.91
C LYS A 211 -4.82 -10.36 -6.57
N TRP A 212 -4.98 -10.92 -5.38
CA TRP A 212 -6.26 -11.45 -4.90
C TRP A 212 -6.81 -10.64 -3.72
N THR A 213 -8.06 -10.88 -3.37
CA THR A 213 -8.64 -10.45 -2.08
C THR A 213 -8.21 -11.38 -0.96
N LEU A 214 -8.33 -10.90 0.28
CA LEU A 214 -8.11 -11.76 1.45
C LEU A 214 -9.14 -12.88 1.49
N SER A 215 -10.42 -12.55 1.25
CA SER A 215 -11.50 -13.54 1.23
C SER A 215 -11.29 -14.64 0.19
N ALA A 216 -10.79 -14.32 -1.00
CA ALA A 216 -10.45 -15.30 -2.03
C ALA A 216 -9.37 -16.28 -1.56
N LEU A 217 -8.28 -15.77 -0.98
CA LEU A 217 -7.23 -16.62 -0.41
C LEU A 217 -7.77 -17.53 0.70
N LEU A 218 -8.58 -17.00 1.62
CA LEU A 218 -9.14 -17.82 2.69
C LEU A 218 -10.09 -18.88 2.15
N ARG A 219 -10.96 -18.55 1.18
CA ARG A 219 -11.82 -19.55 0.51
C ARG A 219 -11.00 -20.63 -0.19
N HIS A 220 -9.90 -20.26 -0.84
CA HIS A 220 -8.96 -21.21 -1.45
C HIS A 220 -8.29 -22.11 -0.41
N LEU A 221 -7.77 -21.54 0.69
CA LEU A 221 -7.14 -22.32 1.77
C LEU A 221 -8.14 -23.29 2.42
N ARG A 222 -9.39 -22.85 2.62
CA ARG A 222 -10.45 -23.70 3.15
C ARG A 222 -10.83 -24.83 2.19
N SER A 223 -10.85 -24.59 0.88
CA SER A 223 -11.16 -25.62 -0.11
C SER A 223 -10.09 -26.72 -0.18
N ILE A 224 -8.84 -26.40 0.16
CA ILE A 224 -7.74 -27.38 0.32
C ILE A 224 -7.63 -27.95 1.75
N GLY A 225 -8.62 -27.72 2.61
CA GLY A 225 -8.74 -28.34 3.94
C GLY A 225 -7.98 -27.66 5.07
N GLN A 226 -7.50 -26.42 4.89
CA GLN A 226 -6.80 -25.68 5.94
C GLN A 226 -7.74 -24.94 6.90
N ASP A 227 -7.34 -24.83 8.17
CA ASP A 227 -8.06 -24.09 9.20
C ASP A 227 -7.79 -22.58 9.11
N THR A 228 -8.61 -21.91 8.30
CA THR A 228 -8.59 -20.47 8.07
C THR A 228 -9.05 -19.65 9.27
N GLU A 229 -9.87 -20.22 10.15
CA GLU A 229 -10.31 -19.53 11.37
C GLU A 229 -9.13 -19.41 12.34
N LEU A 230 -8.39 -20.50 12.57
CA LEU A 230 -7.18 -20.49 13.37
C LEU A 230 -6.12 -19.57 12.77
N LEU A 231 -5.95 -19.57 11.44
CA LEU A 231 -5.05 -18.64 10.75
C LEU A 231 -5.41 -17.18 11.04
N MET A 232 -6.68 -16.80 10.90
CA MET A 232 -7.13 -15.44 11.19
C MET A 232 -6.99 -15.08 12.69
N GLN A 233 -7.20 -16.03 13.60
CA GLN A 233 -6.91 -15.82 15.03
C GLN A 233 -5.42 -15.52 15.27
N LYS A 234 -4.51 -16.25 14.62
CA LYS A 234 -3.06 -15.99 14.70
C LYS A 234 -2.71 -14.63 14.07
N ILE A 235 -3.34 -14.24 12.96
CA ILE A 235 -3.13 -12.93 12.33
C ILE A 235 -3.57 -11.79 13.26
N GLU A 236 -4.74 -11.91 13.90
CA GLU A 236 -5.20 -10.93 14.89
C GLU A 236 -4.23 -10.83 16.08
N ASP A 237 -3.72 -11.96 16.56
CA ASP A 237 -2.72 -12.01 17.64
C ASP A 237 -1.44 -11.23 17.27
N VAL A 238 -0.92 -11.44 16.05
CA VAL A 238 0.22 -10.68 15.53
C VAL A 238 -0.05 -9.17 15.52
N ILE A 239 -1.23 -8.76 15.02
CA ILE A 239 -1.60 -7.34 14.94
C ILE A 239 -1.70 -6.72 16.34
N ILE A 240 -2.43 -7.36 17.26
CA ILE A 240 -2.66 -6.85 18.61
C ILE A 240 -1.34 -6.74 19.38
N LYS A 241 -0.51 -7.80 19.37
CA LYS A 241 0.79 -7.78 20.06
C LYS A 241 1.74 -6.73 19.49
N SER A 242 1.72 -6.51 18.17
CA SER A 242 2.54 -5.47 17.53
C SER A 242 2.15 -4.05 17.98
N ILE A 243 0.85 -3.79 18.11
CA ILE A 243 0.34 -2.50 18.60
C ILE A 243 0.64 -2.35 20.10
N LEU A 244 0.43 -3.38 20.91
CA LEU A 244 0.74 -3.35 22.35
C LEU A 244 2.23 -3.09 22.61
N ALA A 245 3.13 -3.74 21.84
CA ALA A 245 4.58 -3.58 21.97
C ALA A 245 5.05 -2.13 21.74
N THR A 246 4.31 -1.34 20.95
CA THR A 246 4.69 0.01 20.52
C THR A 246 3.85 1.11 21.17
N ALA A 247 2.74 0.75 21.81
CA ALA A 247 1.75 1.68 22.33
C ALA A 247 2.27 2.61 23.43
N SER A 248 3.21 2.18 24.28
CA SER A 248 3.73 3.01 25.38
C SER A 248 4.33 4.34 24.88
N GLY A 249 5.14 4.29 23.81
CA GLY A 249 5.73 5.45 23.17
C GLY A 249 4.69 6.40 22.55
N ILE A 250 3.64 5.82 21.94
CA ILE A 250 2.54 6.56 21.32
C ILE A 250 1.66 7.22 22.38
N VAL A 251 1.26 6.51 23.43
CA VAL A 251 0.49 7.05 24.57
C VAL A 251 1.24 8.20 25.24
N SER A 252 2.55 8.07 25.44
CA SER A 252 3.40 9.17 25.94
C SER A 252 3.34 10.38 25.00
N GLY A 253 3.42 10.16 23.69
CA GLY A 253 3.29 11.22 22.69
C GLY A 253 1.92 11.90 22.72
N ILE A 254 0.84 11.14 22.87
CA ILE A 254 -0.53 11.67 22.97
C ILE A 254 -0.65 12.56 24.20
N LYS A 255 -0.25 12.07 25.39
CA LYS A 255 -0.29 12.83 26.65
C LYS A 255 0.55 14.11 26.59
N GLN A 256 1.66 14.10 25.84
CA GLN A 256 2.57 15.24 25.73
C GLN A 256 2.12 16.30 24.70
N PHE A 257 1.56 15.89 23.57
CA PHE A 257 1.35 16.78 22.42
C PHE A 257 -0.11 17.01 22.03
N VAL A 258 -1.04 16.17 22.49
CA VAL A 258 -2.44 16.18 22.04
C VAL A 258 -3.36 16.58 23.19
N LYS A 259 -4.00 17.76 23.08
CA LYS A 259 -4.94 18.26 24.11
C LYS A 259 -6.25 17.46 24.18
N HIS A 260 -6.67 16.89 23.05
CA HIS A 260 -7.91 16.14 22.91
C HIS A 260 -7.61 14.79 22.25
N PRO A 261 -7.36 13.71 23.01
CA PRO A 261 -6.90 12.43 22.47
C PRO A 261 -7.79 11.84 21.36
N GLU A 262 -9.11 12.10 21.44
CA GLU A 262 -10.09 11.67 20.44
C GLU A 262 -9.91 12.31 19.05
N THR A 263 -9.03 13.29 18.88
CA THR A 263 -8.80 13.95 17.57
C THR A 263 -7.92 13.13 16.64
N CYS A 264 -7.14 12.18 17.16
CA CYS A 264 -6.23 11.37 16.36
C CYS A 264 -6.86 10.01 16.03
N PHE A 265 -6.62 9.52 14.83
CA PHE A 265 -6.88 8.15 14.41
C PHE A 265 -5.80 7.75 13.40
N GLU A 266 -5.63 6.46 13.13
CA GLU A 266 -4.62 6.04 12.16
C GLU A 266 -5.05 4.77 11.42
N LEU A 267 -4.68 4.70 10.14
CA LEU A 267 -4.88 3.54 9.30
C LEU A 267 -3.51 2.97 8.91
N PHE A 268 -3.17 1.82 9.45
CA PHE A 268 -1.94 1.11 9.13
C PHE A 268 -2.16 0.08 8.02
N GLY A 269 -1.12 -0.11 7.20
CA GLY A 269 -1.01 -1.26 6.32
C GLY A 269 -0.06 -2.29 6.89
N PHE A 270 -0.57 -3.41 7.39
CA PHE A 270 0.25 -4.52 7.86
C PHE A 270 0.65 -5.42 6.70
N ASP A 271 1.94 -5.72 6.58
CA ASP A 271 2.48 -6.66 5.61
C ASP A 271 2.83 -7.95 6.34
N ILE A 272 2.07 -9.01 6.08
CA ILE A 272 2.21 -10.32 6.74
C ILE A 272 2.56 -11.38 5.69
N LEU A 273 3.54 -12.22 5.98
CA LEU A 273 3.85 -13.41 5.19
C LEU A 273 3.36 -14.64 5.96
N ILE A 274 2.68 -15.57 5.27
CA ILE A 274 2.31 -16.86 5.85
C ILE A 274 3.35 -17.89 5.39
N ASP A 275 3.84 -18.72 6.30
CA ASP A 275 4.71 -19.85 5.95
C ASP A 275 3.93 -21.14 5.63
N ASP A 276 4.64 -22.17 5.17
CA ASP A 276 4.09 -23.48 4.83
C ASP A 276 3.40 -24.20 6.00
N THR A 277 3.67 -23.80 7.25
CA THR A 277 3.00 -24.30 8.46
C THR A 277 1.78 -23.46 8.88
N LEU A 278 1.36 -22.51 8.04
CA LEU A 278 0.32 -21.52 8.34
C LEU A 278 0.62 -20.68 9.59
N LYS A 279 1.89 -20.35 9.81
CA LYS A 279 2.29 -19.35 10.80
C LYS A 279 2.42 -17.98 10.11
N PRO A 280 1.71 -16.94 10.62
CA PRO A 280 1.84 -15.59 10.12
C PRO A 280 3.08 -14.90 10.71
N TRP A 281 3.84 -14.25 9.85
CA TRP A 281 5.04 -13.48 10.17
C TRP A 281 4.86 -12.02 9.77
N LEU A 282 5.08 -11.10 10.71
CA LEU A 282 5.09 -9.67 10.46
C LEU A 282 6.34 -9.27 9.68
N LEU A 283 6.16 -8.66 8.51
CA LEU A 283 7.27 -8.14 7.70
C LEU A 283 7.53 -6.66 7.94
N GLU A 284 6.47 -5.85 7.94
CA GLU A 284 6.51 -4.40 8.22
C GLU A 284 5.10 -3.85 8.49
N VAL A 285 5.05 -2.64 9.05
CA VAL A 285 3.82 -1.86 9.20
C VAL A 285 3.99 -0.52 8.49
N ASN A 286 3.09 -0.20 7.57
CA ASN A 286 3.13 1.00 6.74
C ASN A 286 2.23 2.10 7.34
N LEU A 287 2.79 3.29 7.56
CA LEU A 287 2.09 4.47 8.11
C LEU A 287 0.93 4.93 7.22
N THR A 288 1.21 5.04 5.93
CA THR A 288 0.26 5.43 4.90
C THR A 288 0.26 4.33 3.84
N PRO A 289 -0.55 3.27 4.01
CA PRO A 289 -0.65 2.24 2.99
C PRO A 289 -1.00 2.86 1.64
N SER A 290 -0.43 2.35 0.55
CA SER A 290 -0.74 2.88 -0.79
C SER A 290 -2.24 2.78 -1.06
N LEU A 291 -2.88 3.95 -1.17
CA LEU A 291 -4.29 4.10 -1.57
C LEU A 291 -4.44 4.34 -3.08
N GLY A 292 -3.35 4.27 -3.85
CA GLY A 292 -3.41 4.34 -5.31
C GLY A 292 -4.23 3.20 -5.89
N CYS A 293 -5.07 3.48 -6.87
CA CYS A 293 -5.97 2.50 -7.49
C CYS A 293 -5.51 2.19 -8.91
N ASP A 294 -4.57 1.25 -9.04
CA ASP A 294 -3.99 0.86 -10.33
C ASP A 294 -4.76 -0.30 -11.01
N SER A 295 -5.72 -0.90 -10.31
CA SER A 295 -6.61 -1.94 -10.83
C SER A 295 -8.06 -1.74 -10.34
N PRO A 296 -9.07 -2.26 -11.06
CA PRO A 296 -10.46 -2.19 -10.61
C PRO A 296 -10.70 -2.79 -9.23
N LEU A 297 -9.98 -3.87 -8.90
CA LEU A 297 -10.00 -4.47 -7.56
C LEU A 297 -9.53 -3.50 -6.48
N ASP A 298 -8.46 -2.74 -6.75
CA ASP A 298 -7.98 -1.69 -5.83
C ASP A 298 -9.07 -0.64 -5.57
N VAL A 299 -9.78 -0.20 -6.62
CA VAL A 299 -10.87 0.77 -6.49
C VAL A 299 -11.95 0.22 -5.57
N ARG A 300 -12.36 -1.04 -5.76
CA ARG A 300 -13.43 -1.67 -4.99
C ARG A 300 -13.10 -1.73 -3.50
N ILE A 301 -11.94 -2.27 -3.16
CA ILE A 301 -11.51 -2.46 -1.76
C ILE A 301 -11.19 -1.12 -1.11
N LYS A 302 -10.35 -0.29 -1.75
CA LYS A 302 -9.85 0.94 -1.11
C LYS A 302 -10.94 2.01 -0.98
N SER A 303 -11.87 2.09 -1.92
CA SER A 303 -12.98 3.06 -1.82
C SER A 303 -13.95 2.68 -0.68
N ALA A 304 -14.25 1.38 -0.54
CA ALA A 304 -15.05 0.88 0.58
C ALA A 304 -14.33 1.10 1.91
N LEU A 305 -13.05 0.70 1.99
CA LEU A 305 -12.19 0.91 3.15
C LEU A 305 -12.17 2.38 3.60
N MET A 306 -11.95 3.32 2.69
CA MET A 306 -11.91 4.75 3.02
C MET A 306 -13.28 5.27 3.46
N THR A 307 -14.35 4.79 2.82
CA THR A 307 -15.71 5.17 3.19
C THR A 307 -16.04 4.70 4.60
N ASP A 308 -15.72 3.45 4.93
CA ASP A 308 -15.96 2.86 6.24
C ASP A 308 -15.06 3.51 7.30
N LEU A 309 -13.80 3.83 6.97
CA LEU A 309 -12.88 4.48 7.91
C LEU A 309 -13.39 5.86 8.34
N LEU A 310 -13.82 6.67 7.37
CA LEU A 310 -14.38 8.00 7.68
C LEU A 310 -15.68 7.89 8.50
N THR A 311 -16.49 6.86 8.23
CA THR A 311 -17.71 6.56 9.01
C THR A 311 -17.37 6.15 10.44
N LEU A 312 -16.40 5.23 10.60
CA LEU A 312 -15.90 4.72 11.88
C LEU A 312 -15.35 5.85 12.75
N VAL A 313 -14.46 6.69 12.20
CA VAL A 313 -13.85 7.82 12.92
C VAL A 313 -14.91 8.87 13.28
N GLY A 314 -15.88 9.09 12.41
CA GLY A 314 -16.94 10.07 12.62
C GLY A 314 -16.47 11.49 12.55
N VAL A 315 -16.04 11.89 11.36
CA VAL A 315 -15.72 13.28 11.09
C VAL A 315 -16.99 14.13 11.35
N PRO A 316 -16.98 15.03 12.33
CA PRO A 316 -18.16 15.79 12.67
C PRO A 316 -18.39 16.89 11.62
N ALA A 317 -19.63 17.06 11.19
CA ALA A 317 -20.04 18.11 10.24
C ALA A 317 -20.27 19.45 10.98
N VAL A 318 -19.19 20.07 11.42
CA VAL A 318 -19.20 21.40 12.07
C VAL A 318 -18.86 22.45 11.03
N ASP A 319 -19.72 23.45 10.88
CA ASP A 319 -19.43 24.63 10.05
C ASP A 319 -18.32 25.47 10.73
N PRO A 320 -17.15 25.65 10.10
CA PRO A 320 -16.06 26.42 10.68
C PRO A 320 -16.40 27.90 10.91
N ILE A 321 -17.35 28.46 10.16
CA ILE A 321 -17.69 29.90 10.17
C ILE A 321 -18.65 30.24 11.32
N VAL A 322 -19.55 29.32 11.70
CA VAL A 322 -20.60 29.57 12.72
C VAL A 322 -20.03 29.82 14.12
N LYS A 323 -18.83 29.32 14.43
CA LYS A 323 -18.20 29.53 15.74
C LYS A 323 -17.68 30.95 15.98
N GLN A 324 -17.46 31.76 14.94
CA GLN A 324 -16.97 33.15 15.14
C GLN A 324 -18.02 34.06 15.79
N LYS A 325 -19.32 33.73 15.71
CA LYS A 325 -20.37 34.57 16.32
C LYS A 325 -20.54 34.40 17.83
N SER A 326 -19.88 33.42 18.47
CA SER A 326 -20.09 33.13 19.91
C SER A 326 -18.90 33.44 20.82
N THR A 327 -17.81 34.05 20.33
CA THR A 327 -16.61 34.30 21.14
C THR A 327 -16.52 35.71 21.73
N ASN A 328 -17.53 36.57 21.57
CA ASN A 328 -17.54 37.94 22.11
C ASN A 328 -18.54 38.21 23.25
N SER A 329 -19.13 37.19 23.89
CA SER A 329 -19.90 37.39 25.12
C SER A 329 -19.36 36.52 26.27
N ASN A 330 -18.85 37.20 27.29
CA ASN A 330 -18.26 36.62 28.48
C ASN A 330 -19.26 35.81 29.34
N LYS A 331 -18.71 34.77 29.96
CA LYS A 331 -19.06 34.13 31.25
C LYS A 331 -20.43 33.43 31.37
N THR A 332 -20.31 32.14 31.70
CA THR A 332 -21.31 31.27 32.33
C THR A 332 -22.45 30.83 31.41
N ILE A 333 -22.31 29.67 30.74
CA ILE A 333 -23.41 28.72 30.58
C ILE A 333 -22.85 27.31 30.46
N ASN A 334 -23.53 26.46 31.22
CA ASN A 334 -23.31 25.09 31.58
C ASN A 334 -23.31 24.10 30.39
N MET A 335 -22.68 22.95 30.63
CA MET A 335 -22.83 21.72 29.88
C MET A 335 -24.31 21.41 29.61
N ASN A 336 -24.73 21.32 28.34
CA ASN A 336 -25.95 20.58 27.94
C ASN A 336 -26.11 20.35 26.42
N LEU A 337 -25.10 20.60 25.58
CA LEU A 337 -25.27 20.52 24.12
C LEU A 337 -25.17 19.09 23.53
N THR A 338 -24.71 18.09 24.28
CA THR A 338 -24.56 16.71 23.80
C THR A 338 -25.85 15.88 23.88
N LYS A 339 -26.89 16.34 24.58
CA LYS A 339 -28.17 15.60 24.70
C LYS A 339 -29.12 15.77 23.51
N ARG A 340 -28.82 16.65 22.54
CA ARG A 340 -29.72 16.96 21.40
C ARG A 340 -29.31 16.37 20.05
N LEU A 341 -28.18 15.65 19.97
CA LEU A 341 -27.69 15.09 18.70
C LEU A 341 -28.04 13.61 18.47
N SER A 342 -28.78 12.96 19.38
CA SER A 342 -29.22 11.56 19.25
C SER A 342 -30.64 11.38 18.71
N ILE A 343 -31.35 12.44 18.30
CA ILE A 343 -32.66 12.35 17.66
C ILE A 343 -32.66 13.29 16.45
N GLY A 344 -32.14 12.79 15.32
CA GLY A 344 -32.04 13.62 14.11
C GLY A 344 -31.44 12.95 12.88
N CYS A 345 -31.44 11.61 12.78
CA CYS A 345 -31.31 10.97 11.48
C CYS A 345 -32.66 11.11 10.77
N ARG A 346 -32.88 12.22 10.05
CA ARG A 346 -33.97 12.26 9.07
C ARG A 346 -33.61 11.29 7.96
N ARG A 347 -34.18 10.07 8.02
CA ARG A 347 -34.50 9.32 6.81
C ARG A 347 -35.25 10.28 5.90
N VAL A 348 -34.70 10.55 4.73
CA VAL A 348 -35.48 11.09 3.63
C VAL A 348 -36.40 9.95 3.20
N HIS A 349 -37.65 10.00 3.64
CA HIS A 349 -38.75 9.33 2.96
C HIS A 349 -39.63 10.42 2.39
N SER A 350 -40.06 10.17 1.17
CA SER A 350 -40.91 11.01 0.33
C SER A 350 -42.17 11.50 1.05
N ALA A 351 -42.69 12.58 0.49
CA ALA A 351 -43.88 13.31 0.89
C ALA A 351 -45.03 12.43 1.39
N GLU A 352 -45.67 12.87 2.48
CA GLU A 352 -47.13 12.99 2.57
C GLU A 352 -47.53 13.80 3.82
N THR A 353 -48.63 14.51 3.65
CA THR A 353 -49.23 15.57 4.47
C THR A 353 -49.82 15.09 5.80
N LEU A 354 -49.81 15.95 6.85
CA LEU A 354 -51.01 16.44 7.60
C LEU A 354 -50.73 16.87 9.06
N ASN A 355 -51.27 18.05 9.37
CA ASN A 355 -51.87 18.59 10.61
C ASN A 355 -51.17 18.62 11.98
N ASN A 356 -51.02 19.87 12.44
CA ASN A 356 -50.91 20.35 13.82
C ASN A 356 -52.07 19.87 14.72
N GLN A 357 -51.75 19.36 15.92
CA GLN A 357 -52.51 19.67 17.14
C GLN A 357 -51.62 19.66 18.40
N LYS A 358 -51.79 20.70 19.22
CA LYS A 358 -51.12 20.97 20.51
C LYS A 358 -51.55 19.98 21.60
N LYS A 359 -50.60 19.47 22.40
CA LYS A 359 -50.87 18.91 23.76
C LYS A 359 -49.84 19.39 24.79
N LYS A 360 -50.37 19.68 25.99
CA LYS A 360 -49.77 20.28 27.21
C LYS A 360 -48.61 19.44 27.82
N PRO A 361 -47.75 20.03 28.67
CA PRO A 361 -46.62 19.31 29.27
C PRO A 361 -47.09 18.42 30.42
N SER A 362 -46.75 17.13 30.37
CA SER A 362 -46.82 16.22 31.51
C SER A 362 -45.45 16.14 32.20
N VAL A 363 -45.50 16.23 33.53
CA VAL A 363 -44.38 16.14 34.47
C VAL A 363 -43.62 14.83 34.23
N LYS A 364 -42.33 14.94 33.85
CA LYS A 364 -41.42 13.79 33.83
C LYS A 364 -40.58 13.79 35.10
N THR A 365 -40.86 12.80 35.93
CA THR A 365 -40.05 12.30 37.04
C THR A 365 -38.59 12.10 36.61
N ASN A 366 -37.68 12.71 37.37
CA ASN A 366 -36.23 12.49 37.28
C ASN A 366 -35.92 11.04 37.66
N VAL A 367 -35.67 10.19 36.67
CA VAL A 367 -34.96 8.93 36.90
C VAL A 367 -33.47 9.26 36.89
N ASN A 368 -32.90 9.37 38.09
CA ASN A 368 -31.46 9.52 38.31
C ASN A 368 -30.69 8.38 37.64
N ASN A 369 -29.73 8.72 36.78
CA ASN A 369 -28.84 7.79 36.11
C ASN A 369 -27.94 7.06 37.12
N LYS A 370 -28.09 5.73 37.16
CA LYS A 370 -27.34 4.74 37.97
C LYS A 370 -26.00 4.33 37.34
N THR A 371 -25.12 5.27 37.00
CA THR A 371 -23.73 4.93 36.67
C THR A 371 -22.81 5.95 37.33
N GLY A 372 -22.04 5.54 38.34
CA GLY A 372 -21.07 6.38 39.04
C GLY A 372 -19.85 6.78 38.19
N LEU A 373 -20.04 6.95 36.88
CA LEU A 373 -19.00 7.29 35.90
C LEU A 373 -18.87 8.81 35.76
N SER A 374 -17.64 9.31 35.65
CA SER A 374 -17.33 10.71 35.34
C SER A 374 -17.86 11.11 33.95
N SER A 375 -17.94 12.42 33.70
CA SER A 375 -18.36 12.94 32.38
C SER A 375 -17.43 12.51 31.24
N GLU A 376 -16.13 12.37 31.51
CA GLU A 376 -15.14 11.84 30.58
C GLU A 376 -15.37 10.36 30.29
N GLN A 377 -15.57 9.55 31.33
CA GLN A 377 -15.84 8.11 31.19
C GLN A 377 -17.13 7.85 30.40
N GLN A 378 -18.18 8.64 30.64
CA GLN A 378 -19.43 8.55 29.88
C GLN A 378 -19.25 8.92 28.40
N ARG A 379 -18.41 9.92 28.11
CA ARG A 379 -18.07 10.29 26.72
C ARG A 379 -17.31 9.18 26.01
N ILE A 380 -16.28 8.61 26.65
CA ILE A 380 -15.49 7.50 26.11
C ILE A 380 -16.44 6.34 25.77
N LEU A 381 -17.27 5.92 26.72
CA LEU A 381 -18.22 4.82 26.52
C LEU A 381 -19.20 5.09 25.37
N THR A 382 -19.77 6.30 25.32
CA THR A 382 -20.73 6.69 24.27
C THR A 382 -20.05 6.72 22.90
N SER A 383 -18.84 7.28 22.82
CA SER A 383 -18.03 7.35 21.60
C SER A 383 -17.65 5.96 21.10
N SER A 384 -17.19 5.07 21.98
CA SER A 384 -16.84 3.68 21.65
C SER A 384 -18.06 2.90 21.15
N LYS A 385 -19.22 3.01 21.81
CA LYS A 385 -20.46 2.36 21.35
C LYS A 385 -20.88 2.87 19.97
N ALA A 386 -20.84 4.18 19.76
CA ALA A 386 -21.15 4.77 18.45
C ALA A 386 -20.17 4.30 17.36
N GLN A 387 -18.87 4.21 17.65
CA GLN A 387 -17.86 3.66 16.72
C GLN A 387 -18.19 2.21 16.34
N ILE A 388 -18.50 1.36 17.32
CA ILE A 388 -18.89 -0.03 17.08
C ILE A 388 -20.13 -0.08 16.18
N GLU A 389 -21.18 0.68 16.46
CA GLU A 389 -22.43 0.67 15.67
C GLU A 389 -22.23 1.06 14.19
N ARG A 390 -21.27 1.94 13.89
CA ARG A 390 -21.05 2.50 12.54
C ARG A 390 -19.75 2.05 11.87
N ARG A 391 -19.13 0.99 12.38
CA ARG A 391 -17.81 0.50 11.95
C ARG A 391 -17.75 0.02 10.48
N GLY A 392 -18.88 -0.26 9.84
CA GLY A 392 -18.92 -0.78 8.48
C GLY A 392 -18.12 -2.09 8.36
N GLY A 393 -17.25 -2.19 7.35
CA GLY A 393 -16.35 -3.33 7.12
C GLY A 393 -15.26 -3.54 8.19
N PHE A 394 -15.11 -2.65 9.17
CA PHE A 394 -14.15 -2.84 10.26
C PHE A 394 -14.68 -3.78 11.35
N VAL A 395 -13.85 -4.72 11.77
CA VAL A 395 -14.12 -5.62 12.89
C VAL A 395 -13.26 -5.20 14.09
N LEU A 396 -13.90 -4.97 15.25
CA LEU A 396 -13.20 -4.69 16.50
C LEU A 396 -12.49 -5.96 17.00
N ILE A 397 -11.15 -5.96 16.96
CA ILE A 397 -10.31 -7.08 17.42
C ILE A 397 -9.77 -6.84 18.84
N PHE A 398 -9.72 -5.58 19.29
CA PHE A 398 -9.45 -5.23 20.69
C PHE A 398 -10.20 -3.94 21.09
N PRO A 399 -10.92 -3.91 22.24
CA PRO A 399 -11.17 -5.01 23.15
C PRO A 399 -12.35 -5.90 22.70
N SER A 400 -12.22 -7.20 22.96
CA SER A 400 -13.31 -8.19 22.92
C SER A 400 -13.16 -9.09 24.15
N PRO A 401 -14.16 -9.90 24.55
CA PRO A 401 -14.02 -10.79 25.71
C PRO A 401 -12.78 -11.71 25.61
N LYS A 402 -12.60 -12.36 24.44
CA LYS A 402 -11.46 -13.26 24.18
C LYS A 402 -10.13 -12.50 24.13
N SER A 403 -10.09 -11.34 23.46
CA SER A 403 -8.84 -10.56 23.40
C SER A 403 -8.50 -9.89 24.74
N TRP A 404 -9.48 -9.56 25.56
CA TRP A 404 -9.25 -9.07 26.92
C TRP A 404 -8.62 -10.15 27.80
N GLU A 405 -9.16 -11.37 27.77
CA GLU A 405 -8.60 -12.52 28.49
C GLU A 405 -7.13 -12.76 28.12
N LEU A 406 -6.81 -12.73 26.83
CA LEU A 406 -5.44 -13.00 26.34
C LEU A 406 -4.44 -11.87 26.59
N TYR A 407 -4.88 -10.61 26.45
CA TYR A 407 -3.96 -9.48 26.34
C TYR A 407 -4.03 -8.47 27.50
N SER A 408 -5.01 -8.56 28.40
CA SER A 408 -5.10 -7.65 29.56
C SER A 408 -3.86 -7.67 30.44
N GLN A 409 -3.16 -8.81 30.52
CA GLN A 409 -1.86 -8.96 31.21
C GLN A 409 -0.73 -8.08 30.67
N TYR A 410 -0.86 -7.56 29.44
CA TYR A 410 0.10 -6.63 28.84
C TYR A 410 -0.24 -5.16 29.14
N LEU A 411 -1.36 -4.90 29.83
CA LEU A 411 -1.74 -3.56 30.27
C LEU A 411 -1.34 -3.37 31.74
N ASP A 412 -0.91 -2.16 32.08
CA ASP A 412 -0.71 -1.79 33.47
C ASP A 412 -2.06 -1.83 34.22
N PRO A 413 -2.15 -2.52 35.37
CA PRO A 413 -3.44 -2.71 36.06
C PRO A 413 -4.03 -1.39 36.59
N VAL A 414 -3.18 -0.40 36.91
CA VAL A 414 -3.60 0.88 37.47
C VAL A 414 -3.94 1.87 36.36
N THR A 415 -3.03 2.07 35.41
CA THR A 415 -3.14 3.11 34.38
C THR A 415 -3.80 2.61 33.10
N GLY A 416 -3.84 1.29 32.87
CA GLY A 416 -4.32 0.69 31.62
C GLY A 416 -3.39 0.90 30.42
N VAL A 417 -2.22 1.52 30.60
CA VAL A 417 -1.27 1.78 29.51
C VAL A 417 -0.55 0.48 29.14
N PRO A 418 -0.39 0.14 27.86
CA PRO A 418 0.37 -1.04 27.45
C PRO A 418 1.83 -1.00 27.91
N MET A 419 2.31 -2.13 28.44
CA MET A 419 3.59 -2.28 29.12
C MET A 419 4.58 -3.10 28.29
N ALA A 420 5.63 -2.47 27.78
CA ALA A 420 6.71 -3.14 27.05
C ALA A 420 7.71 -3.86 28.00
N THR A 421 7.84 -3.36 29.22
CA THR A 421 8.68 -3.91 30.30
C THR A 421 7.86 -3.98 31.57
N ASP A 422 8.17 -4.93 32.46
CA ASP A 422 7.56 -5.01 33.78
C ASP A 422 7.70 -3.65 34.50
N PRO A 423 6.60 -2.99 34.93
CA PRO A 423 6.67 -1.69 35.61
C PRO A 423 7.48 -1.74 36.91
N LEU A 424 7.64 -2.92 37.50
CA LEU A 424 7.93 -3.08 38.91
C LEU A 424 9.03 -4.12 39.16
N GLY A 425 10.25 -3.89 38.64
CA GLY A 425 11.42 -4.49 39.30
C GLY A 425 11.26 -4.39 40.83
N PRO A 426 11.63 -5.43 41.60
CA PRO A 426 11.05 -5.69 42.92
C PRO A 426 11.15 -4.47 43.84
N GLY A 427 10.00 -3.90 44.22
CA GLY A 427 9.89 -3.00 45.38
C GLY A 427 9.70 -1.50 45.16
N LYS A 428 9.14 -0.99 44.05
CA LYS A 428 8.78 0.45 43.95
C LYS A 428 7.31 0.72 43.60
N ILE A 429 6.55 1.16 44.59
CA ILE A 429 5.16 1.63 44.44
C ILE A 429 5.18 3.09 43.94
N VAL A 430 4.47 3.37 42.84
CA VAL A 430 4.08 4.75 42.48
C VAL A 430 2.63 4.95 42.91
N GLN A 431 2.42 5.85 43.87
CA GLN A 431 1.10 6.45 44.11
C GLN A 431 0.90 7.62 43.16
N VAL A 432 -0.04 7.52 42.21
CA VAL A 432 -1.02 8.55 41.84
C VAL A 432 -2.19 7.84 41.13
N THR A 433 -3.42 8.09 41.57
CA THR A 433 -4.65 7.58 40.95
C THR A 433 -4.75 7.98 39.48
N SER A 434 -4.80 7.01 38.56
CA SER A 434 -5.27 7.22 37.19
C SER A 434 -6.26 6.12 36.84
N VAL A 435 -7.39 6.48 36.25
CA VAL A 435 -8.44 5.53 35.86
C VAL A 435 -7.93 4.64 34.74
N ASN A 436 -8.01 3.31 34.91
CA ASN A 436 -7.77 2.36 33.82
C ASN A 436 -8.95 2.40 32.83
N HIS A 437 -8.87 3.24 31.80
CA HIS A 437 -9.95 3.38 30.81
C HIS A 437 -10.18 2.09 30.00
N ASN A 438 -9.13 1.30 29.79
CA ASN A 438 -9.23 0.02 29.10
C ASN A 438 -10.14 -0.95 29.88
N PHE A 439 -9.87 -1.13 31.18
CA PHE A 439 -10.66 -2.01 32.05
C PHE A 439 -12.09 -1.49 32.22
N MET A 440 -12.23 -0.18 32.44
CA MET A 440 -13.55 0.45 32.51
C MET A 440 -14.36 0.20 31.24
N LEU A 441 -13.76 0.40 30.05
CA LEU A 441 -14.48 0.21 28.80
C LEU A 441 -14.88 -1.26 28.60
N HIS A 442 -13.99 -2.21 28.91
CA HIS A 442 -14.28 -3.64 28.85
C HIS A 442 -15.50 -4.01 29.70
N GLU A 443 -15.52 -3.63 30.98
CA GLU A 443 -16.62 -3.93 31.91
C GLU A 443 -17.97 -3.35 31.42
N GLN A 444 -17.94 -2.16 30.83
CA GLN A 444 -19.15 -1.48 30.36
C GLN A 444 -19.66 -1.99 29.00
N LEU A 445 -18.79 -2.54 28.16
CA LEU A 445 -19.16 -3.16 26.88
C LEU A 445 -19.57 -4.63 27.06
N PHE A 446 -18.95 -5.35 28.00
CA PHE A 446 -19.12 -6.80 28.17
C PHE A 446 -19.48 -7.21 29.61
N PRO A 447 -20.56 -6.66 30.22
CA PRO A 447 -20.88 -6.87 31.63
C PRO A 447 -21.22 -8.32 32.02
N ALA A 448 -21.53 -9.18 31.05
CA ALA A 448 -21.81 -10.60 31.28
C ALA A 448 -20.54 -11.47 31.36
N ALA A 449 -19.41 -11.01 30.81
CA ALA A 449 -18.16 -11.78 30.84
C ALA A 449 -17.52 -11.81 32.24
N SER A 450 -17.86 -10.85 33.11
CA SER A 450 -17.27 -10.70 34.44
C SER A 450 -17.97 -11.53 35.53
N ARG A 451 -18.98 -12.34 35.18
CA ARG A 451 -19.65 -13.30 36.10
C ARG A 451 -19.42 -14.72 35.59
N SER A 452 -18.70 -15.52 36.36
CA SER A 452 -18.24 -16.86 36.01
C SER A 452 -19.38 -17.88 35.81
N ALA A 453 -19.08 -18.84 34.92
CA ALA A 453 -19.75 -20.12 34.61
C ALA A 453 -20.82 -20.12 33.49
N GLY A 454 -20.48 -20.76 32.36
CA GLY A 454 -21.42 -21.27 31.35
C GLY A 454 -21.78 -20.29 30.24
N TYR A 455 -20.95 -20.20 29.20
CA TYR A 455 -21.16 -19.30 28.07
C TYR A 455 -22.13 -19.88 27.02
N ILE A 456 -23.28 -19.24 26.87
CA ILE A 456 -23.82 -18.88 25.56
C ILE A 456 -23.97 -17.36 25.59
N LEU A 457 -23.08 -16.66 24.90
CA LEU A 457 -23.21 -15.22 24.67
C LEU A 457 -24.48 -15.01 23.82
N PRO A 458 -25.39 -14.09 24.21
CA PRO A 458 -26.19 -13.41 23.20
C PRO A 458 -25.18 -12.59 22.42
N ASP A 459 -24.83 -13.09 21.24
CA ASP A 459 -24.19 -12.30 20.20
C ASP A 459 -24.88 -10.95 20.20
N VAL A 460 -24.13 -9.86 20.41
CA VAL A 460 -24.73 -8.53 20.37
C VAL A 460 -25.19 -8.39 18.93
N LYS A 461 -26.47 -8.69 18.68
CA LYS A 461 -27.15 -8.85 17.38
C LYS A 461 -27.13 -7.55 16.57
N PHE A 462 -25.96 -7.08 16.19
CA PHE A 462 -25.77 -6.00 15.24
C PHE A 462 -25.23 -6.53 13.90
N ASP A 463 -24.62 -7.71 13.87
CA ASP A 463 -24.22 -8.41 12.65
C ASP A 463 -24.88 -9.79 12.57
N ARG A 464 -25.33 -10.19 11.37
CA ARG A 464 -25.88 -11.54 11.11
C ARG A 464 -24.80 -12.61 10.90
N LEU A 465 -23.55 -12.19 10.80
CA LEU A 465 -22.39 -13.03 10.47
C LEU A 465 -21.37 -12.95 11.61
N SER A 466 -20.76 -14.08 11.93
CA SER A 466 -19.59 -14.13 12.81
C SER A 466 -18.42 -13.36 12.18
N ARG A 467 -17.46 -12.94 13.02
CA ARG A 467 -16.26 -12.25 12.57
C ARG A 467 -15.48 -13.02 11.50
N PHE A 468 -15.38 -14.35 11.63
CA PHE A 468 -14.63 -15.18 10.69
C PHE A 468 -15.37 -15.37 9.37
N GLU A 469 -16.70 -15.47 9.42
CA GLU A 469 -17.54 -15.45 8.20
C GLU A 469 -17.40 -14.14 7.43
N ARG A 470 -17.17 -13.00 8.12
CA ARG A 470 -16.90 -11.72 7.45
C ARG A 470 -15.60 -11.74 6.64
N TYR A 471 -14.53 -12.35 7.17
CA TYR A 471 -13.24 -12.44 6.46
C TYR A 471 -13.30 -13.34 5.23
N GLU A 472 -14.15 -14.36 5.22
CA GLU A 472 -14.27 -15.32 4.11
C GLU A 472 -15.39 -14.99 3.12
N ARG A 473 -16.19 -13.96 3.40
CA ARG A 473 -17.34 -13.61 2.58
C ARG A 473 -16.89 -13.16 1.20
N ALA A 474 -17.30 -13.89 0.17
CA ALA A 474 -17.18 -13.43 -1.21
C ALA A 474 -17.83 -12.05 -1.36
N LEU A 475 -17.20 -11.14 -2.10
CA LEU A 475 -17.75 -9.83 -2.35
C LEU A 475 -18.93 -9.99 -3.31
N VAL A 476 -20.14 -10.03 -2.74
CA VAL A 476 -21.40 -10.19 -3.47
C VAL A 476 -21.48 -9.23 -4.67
N LYS A 477 -21.91 -9.74 -5.83
CA LYS A 477 -22.31 -8.91 -6.99
C LYS A 477 -23.33 -7.87 -6.53
N GLY A 478 -22.97 -6.58 -6.57
CA GLY A 478 -23.92 -5.49 -6.33
C GLY A 478 -23.75 -4.68 -5.04
N TYR A 479 -22.60 -4.69 -4.35
CA TYR A 479 -22.36 -3.70 -3.29
C TYR A 479 -22.16 -2.29 -3.88
N ARG A 480 -23.29 -1.57 -4.00
CA ARG A 480 -23.49 -0.17 -4.39
C ARG A 480 -22.67 0.30 -5.59
N SER A 481 -23.16 -0.11 -6.75
CA SER A 481 -23.31 0.76 -7.92
C SER A 481 -23.87 2.13 -7.51
N SER A 482 -22.98 3.05 -7.17
CA SER A 482 -23.25 4.49 -7.13
C SER A 482 -22.10 5.22 -7.83
N LEU A 483 -21.81 4.74 -9.03
CA LEU A 483 -21.36 5.53 -10.16
C LEU A 483 -22.04 4.84 -11.34
N ASP A 484 -23.07 5.47 -11.91
CA ASP A 484 -23.70 5.00 -13.14
C ASP A 484 -22.61 4.64 -14.16
N ARG A 485 -22.59 3.37 -14.52
CA ARG A 485 -22.02 2.88 -15.78
C ARG A 485 -23.09 2.00 -16.42
N ASN A 486 -24.18 2.64 -16.83
CA ASN A 486 -24.83 2.16 -18.04
C ASN A 486 -23.88 2.45 -19.20
N ASP A 487 -23.74 1.46 -20.08
CA ASP A 487 -22.80 1.36 -21.20
C ASP A 487 -21.35 1.01 -20.84
N SER A 488 -21.07 -0.30 -20.70
CA SER A 488 -19.83 -0.91 -21.24
C SER A 488 -19.71 -2.40 -20.86
N LYS A 489 -20.62 -3.27 -21.33
CA LYS A 489 -20.37 -4.72 -21.36
C LYS A 489 -20.71 -5.41 -22.69
N GLU A 490 -21.21 -4.66 -23.67
CA GLU A 490 -21.21 -5.08 -25.08
C GLU A 490 -20.27 -4.11 -25.83
N ASN A 491 -19.32 -4.61 -26.62
CA ASN A 491 -18.34 -3.90 -27.48
C ASN A 491 -16.85 -3.90 -27.10
N LEU A 492 -16.30 -4.85 -26.32
CA LEU A 492 -14.84 -4.88 -26.13
C LEU A 492 -14.06 -5.23 -27.42
N ASP A 493 -14.59 -6.13 -28.26
CA ASP A 493 -13.98 -6.45 -29.57
C ASP A 493 -14.13 -5.33 -30.61
N VAL A 494 -15.21 -4.54 -30.52
CA VAL A 494 -15.54 -3.49 -31.51
C VAL A 494 -14.72 -2.21 -31.27
N ASP A 495 -14.23 -1.97 -30.06
CA ASP A 495 -13.51 -0.74 -29.70
C ASP A 495 -11.98 -0.85 -29.92
N THR A 496 -11.39 -2.05 -29.99
CA THR A 496 -9.93 -2.26 -30.17
C THR A 496 -9.43 -1.70 -31.50
N HIS A 497 -10.13 -2.03 -32.60
CA HIS A 497 -9.76 -1.53 -33.94
C HIS A 497 -9.89 -0.01 -34.05
N LYS A 498 -10.85 0.56 -33.31
CA LYS A 498 -11.11 2.00 -33.27
C LYS A 498 -9.99 2.76 -32.56
N TYR A 499 -9.48 2.27 -31.43
CA TYR A 499 -8.36 2.94 -30.75
C TYR A 499 -7.07 2.88 -31.55
N LYS A 500 -6.77 1.73 -32.18
CA LYS A 500 -5.65 1.59 -33.12
C LYS A 500 -5.75 2.59 -34.27
N ALA A 501 -6.89 2.63 -34.96
CA ALA A 501 -7.11 3.54 -36.08
C ALA A 501 -6.93 5.01 -35.67
N GLN A 502 -7.47 5.41 -34.52
CA GLN A 502 -7.37 6.78 -34.01
C GLN A 502 -5.92 7.17 -33.65
N VAL A 503 -5.18 6.29 -32.96
CA VAL A 503 -3.78 6.56 -32.61
C VAL A 503 -2.92 6.67 -33.86
N MET A 504 -3.06 5.73 -34.80
CA MET A 504 -2.31 5.74 -36.05
C MET A 504 -2.62 6.97 -36.90
N GLN A 505 -3.90 7.33 -37.02
CA GLN A 505 -4.31 8.55 -37.73
C GLN A 505 -3.65 9.80 -37.14
N LEU A 506 -3.74 10.00 -35.82
CA LEU A 506 -3.12 11.16 -35.16
C LEU A 506 -1.61 11.19 -35.36
N MET A 507 -0.92 10.03 -35.28
CA MET A 507 0.52 9.98 -35.53
C MET A 507 0.88 10.30 -36.97
N HIS A 508 0.08 9.87 -37.95
CA HIS A 508 0.24 10.27 -39.35
C HIS A 508 -0.04 11.76 -39.59
N GLU A 509 -0.96 12.36 -38.84
CA GLU A 509 -1.22 13.81 -38.82
C GLU A 509 -0.12 14.61 -38.09
N GLY A 510 0.92 13.93 -37.58
CA GLY A 510 2.10 14.55 -36.98
C GLY A 510 2.02 14.73 -35.46
N TYR A 511 1.00 14.17 -34.80
CA TYR A 511 0.92 14.15 -33.34
C TYR A 511 1.92 13.14 -32.77
N LYS A 512 2.73 13.60 -31.83
CA LYS A 512 3.82 12.82 -31.24
C LYS A 512 3.35 12.06 -30.02
N LEU A 513 4.01 10.95 -29.67
CA LEU A 513 3.85 10.40 -28.33
C LEU A 513 4.63 11.26 -27.33
N SER A 514 4.06 11.44 -26.15
CA SER A 514 4.82 12.00 -25.03
C SER A 514 6.00 11.09 -24.69
N PRO A 515 7.11 11.62 -24.12
CA PRO A 515 8.26 10.79 -23.77
C PRO A 515 7.90 9.60 -22.86
N GLY A 516 7.00 9.80 -21.90
CA GLY A 516 6.52 8.73 -21.02
C GLY A 516 5.74 7.64 -21.77
N GLU A 517 4.87 8.02 -22.70
CA GLU A 517 4.07 7.07 -23.49
C GLU A 517 4.91 6.31 -24.53
N ALA A 518 5.86 6.99 -25.20
CA ALA A 518 6.82 6.35 -26.09
C ALA A 518 7.67 5.30 -25.36
N ARG A 519 8.13 5.64 -24.14
CA ARG A 519 8.87 4.70 -23.30
C ARG A 519 8.02 3.51 -22.85
N LYS A 520 6.75 3.71 -22.49
CA LYS A 520 5.85 2.59 -22.17
C LYS A 520 5.67 1.63 -23.33
N ALA A 521 5.44 2.16 -24.54
CA ALA A 521 5.31 1.35 -25.75
C ALA A 521 6.58 0.52 -26.00
N PHE A 522 7.75 1.13 -25.86
CA PHE A 522 9.03 0.43 -25.99
C PHE A 522 9.25 -0.63 -24.91
N GLY A 523 8.88 -0.35 -23.66
CA GLY A 523 8.94 -1.33 -22.58
C GLY A 523 8.02 -2.54 -22.83
N LEU A 524 6.80 -2.31 -23.32
CA LEU A 524 5.88 -3.39 -23.69
C LEU A 524 6.42 -4.22 -24.85
N TYR A 525 7.01 -3.57 -25.85
CA TYR A 525 7.66 -4.23 -26.99
C TYR A 525 8.88 -5.07 -26.58
N LEU A 526 9.73 -4.57 -25.68
CA LEU A 526 10.80 -5.40 -25.11
C LEU A 526 10.24 -6.57 -24.28
N GLY A 527 9.09 -6.39 -23.63
CA GLY A 527 8.37 -7.46 -22.95
C GLY A 527 7.90 -8.57 -23.90
N THR A 528 7.36 -8.23 -25.07
CA THR A 528 6.94 -9.23 -26.07
C THR A 528 8.15 -10.01 -26.60
N ILE A 529 9.27 -9.33 -26.85
CA ILE A 529 10.54 -9.98 -27.23
C ILE A 529 11.03 -10.92 -26.12
N LEU A 530 10.98 -10.48 -24.85
CA LEU A 530 11.39 -11.30 -23.70
C LEU A 530 10.60 -12.61 -23.63
N ARG A 531 9.29 -12.56 -23.85
CA ARG A 531 8.45 -13.77 -23.89
C ARG A 531 8.91 -14.72 -24.99
N ARG A 532 9.12 -14.20 -26.21
CA ARG A 532 9.56 -14.97 -27.38
C ARG A 532 10.90 -15.68 -27.16
N ILE A 533 11.89 -15.01 -26.56
CA ILE A 533 13.20 -15.62 -26.27
C ILE A 533 13.18 -16.57 -25.07
N SER A 534 12.11 -16.54 -24.27
CA SER A 534 11.94 -17.44 -23.11
C SER A 534 11.23 -18.76 -23.48
N GLU A 535 10.72 -18.87 -24.71
CA GLU A 535 10.09 -20.10 -25.22
C GLU A 535 11.14 -21.18 -25.56
N SER A 536 10.73 -22.46 -25.52
CA SER A 536 11.61 -23.62 -25.70
C SER A 536 12.26 -23.73 -27.08
N ASP A 537 11.65 -23.09 -28.08
CA ASP A 537 12.07 -23.05 -29.49
C ASP A 537 12.54 -21.64 -29.90
N SER A 538 13.27 -20.97 -29.02
CA SER A 538 13.77 -19.61 -29.25
C SER A 538 14.74 -19.54 -30.44
N ASP A 539 14.50 -18.60 -31.35
CA ASP A 539 15.37 -18.34 -32.51
C ASP A 539 16.73 -17.78 -32.06
N PRO A 540 17.85 -18.49 -32.33
CA PRO A 540 19.20 -18.03 -31.97
C PRO A 540 19.55 -16.64 -32.54
N VAL A 541 19.01 -16.29 -33.71
CA VAL A 541 19.25 -14.98 -34.35
C VAL A 541 18.60 -13.86 -33.54
N CYS A 542 17.38 -14.10 -33.04
CA CYS A 542 16.66 -13.18 -32.16
C CYS A 542 17.42 -12.97 -30.84
N VAL A 543 17.94 -14.05 -30.25
CA VAL A 543 18.75 -14.01 -29.02
C VAL A 543 20.02 -13.17 -29.21
N ASP A 544 20.74 -13.37 -30.32
CA ASP A 544 21.95 -12.59 -30.64
C ASP A 544 21.67 -11.10 -30.86
N LEU A 545 20.53 -10.78 -31.49
CA LEU A 545 20.07 -9.39 -31.67
C LEU A 545 19.81 -8.71 -30.32
N VAL A 546 19.02 -9.36 -29.45
CA VAL A 546 18.75 -8.87 -28.08
C VAL A 546 20.05 -8.70 -27.29
N SER A 547 20.97 -9.65 -27.41
CA SER A 547 22.28 -9.61 -26.77
C SER A 547 23.09 -8.37 -27.19
N LYS A 548 23.13 -8.07 -28.49
CA LYS A 548 23.76 -6.84 -29.04
C LYS A 548 23.06 -5.57 -28.56
N PHE A 549 21.73 -5.57 -28.51
CA PHE A 549 20.96 -4.45 -27.98
C PHE A 549 21.30 -4.17 -26.51
N LEU A 550 21.35 -5.20 -25.65
CA LEU A 550 21.67 -5.06 -24.24
C LEU A 550 23.09 -4.53 -24.04
N GLN A 551 24.06 -5.05 -24.80
CA GLN A 551 25.44 -4.57 -24.78
C GLN A 551 25.52 -3.07 -25.11
N GLN A 552 24.78 -2.61 -26.13
CA GLN A 552 24.74 -1.20 -26.53
C GLN A 552 23.93 -0.31 -25.58
N SER A 553 22.99 -0.89 -24.81
CA SER A 553 22.06 -0.15 -23.93
C SER A 553 22.52 -0.01 -22.49
N THR A 554 23.66 -0.60 -22.13
CA THR A 554 24.30 -0.58 -20.80
C THR A 554 24.32 0.81 -20.14
N ASN A 555 24.57 1.88 -20.92
CA ASN A 555 24.72 3.26 -20.44
C ASN A 555 23.53 4.18 -20.75
N ASN A 556 22.43 3.64 -21.28
CA ASN A 556 21.28 4.43 -21.69
C ASN A 556 20.32 4.75 -20.53
N LEU A 557 20.45 4.03 -19.42
CA LEU A 557 19.66 4.20 -18.20
C LEU A 557 20.39 5.08 -17.18
N LYS A 558 19.65 5.82 -16.34
CA LYS A 558 20.23 6.62 -15.25
C LYS A 558 20.95 5.79 -14.21
N GLN A 559 20.44 4.58 -13.93
CA GLN A 559 21.18 3.59 -13.16
C GLN A 559 21.94 2.70 -14.15
N PRO A 560 23.28 2.56 -14.03
CA PRO A 560 24.04 1.72 -14.93
C PRO A 560 23.54 0.27 -14.84
N PHE A 561 23.21 -0.29 -15.99
CA PHE A 561 22.90 -1.71 -16.13
C PHE A 561 24.22 -2.47 -16.31
N SER A 562 24.43 -3.57 -15.60
CA SER A 562 25.62 -4.40 -15.78
C SER A 562 25.29 -5.57 -16.69
N TYR A 563 25.74 -5.48 -17.94
CA TYR A 563 25.60 -6.55 -18.92
C TYR A 563 26.79 -7.52 -18.83
N THR A 564 26.52 -8.82 -18.82
CA THR A 564 27.54 -9.88 -18.83
C THR A 564 27.39 -10.72 -20.09
N LEU A 565 28.45 -10.81 -20.90
CA LEU A 565 28.41 -11.59 -22.13
C LEU A 565 28.19 -13.09 -21.79
N PRO A 566 27.22 -13.78 -22.39
CA PRO A 566 27.04 -15.22 -22.19
C PRO A 566 28.30 -15.99 -22.59
N ASN A 567 28.68 -16.99 -21.80
CA ASN A 567 29.86 -17.82 -22.08
C ASN A 567 29.70 -18.53 -23.44
N SER A 568 30.69 -18.39 -24.32
CA SER A 568 30.66 -18.93 -25.69
C SER A 568 30.47 -20.45 -25.75
N LYS A 569 30.83 -21.16 -24.67
CA LYS A 569 30.70 -22.62 -24.52
C LYS A 569 29.29 -23.10 -24.15
N LEU A 570 28.35 -22.20 -23.83
CA LEU A 570 26.97 -22.56 -23.50
C LEU A 570 26.20 -23.01 -24.74
N GLY A 571 25.31 -23.98 -24.56
CA GLY A 571 24.35 -24.37 -25.61
C GLY A 571 23.36 -23.23 -25.88
N ASP A 572 22.71 -23.24 -27.04
CA ASP A 572 21.83 -22.14 -27.48
C ASP A 572 20.67 -21.90 -26.51
N LYS A 573 20.14 -22.97 -25.89
CA LYS A 573 19.12 -22.87 -24.83
C LYS A 573 19.60 -22.14 -23.58
N ASP A 574 20.82 -22.40 -23.14
CA ASP A 574 21.40 -21.74 -21.97
C ASP A 574 21.74 -20.28 -22.28
N LYS A 575 22.18 -19.98 -23.50
CA LYS A 575 22.40 -18.61 -23.99
C LYS A 575 21.10 -17.82 -24.04
N ALA A 576 20.01 -18.43 -24.53
CA ALA A 576 18.68 -17.83 -24.54
C ALA A 576 18.21 -17.50 -23.11
N ALA A 577 18.33 -18.45 -22.18
CA ALA A 577 17.94 -18.25 -20.78
C ALA A 577 18.74 -17.13 -20.09
N VAL A 578 20.07 -17.08 -20.31
CA VAL A 578 20.92 -16.00 -19.77
C VAL A 578 20.57 -14.64 -20.37
N THR A 579 20.25 -14.59 -21.67
CA THR A 579 19.88 -13.35 -22.37
C THR A 579 18.49 -12.86 -21.95
N ALA A 580 17.52 -13.78 -21.81
CA ALA A 580 16.18 -13.49 -21.31
C ALA A 580 16.22 -12.91 -19.89
N LYS A 581 17.00 -13.53 -19.01
CA LYS A 581 17.26 -12.99 -17.67
C LYS A 581 17.78 -11.56 -17.72
N GLN A 582 18.84 -11.31 -18.49
CA GLN A 582 19.45 -9.99 -18.58
C GLN A 582 18.53 -8.94 -19.23
N LEU A 583 17.70 -9.35 -20.20
CA LEU A 583 16.66 -8.48 -20.78
C LEU A 583 15.58 -8.15 -19.74
N SER A 584 15.16 -9.12 -18.92
CA SER A 584 14.22 -8.91 -17.82
C SER A 584 14.77 -7.90 -16.80
N ASP A 585 16.05 -8.03 -16.42
CA ASP A 585 16.73 -7.11 -15.51
C ASP A 585 16.81 -5.68 -16.10
N PHE A 586 17.17 -5.56 -17.39
CA PHE A 586 17.17 -4.29 -18.10
C PHE A 586 15.78 -3.67 -18.16
N LEU A 587 14.77 -4.47 -18.52
CA LEU A 587 13.38 -4.02 -18.65
C LEU A 587 12.81 -3.54 -17.32
N HIS A 588 13.16 -4.21 -16.22
CA HIS A 588 12.82 -3.77 -14.87
C HIS A 588 13.37 -2.37 -14.56
N LEU A 589 14.67 -2.15 -14.81
CA LEU A 589 15.29 -0.84 -14.60
C LEU A 589 14.70 0.23 -15.54
N TYR A 590 14.49 -0.12 -16.81
CA TYR A 590 13.94 0.75 -17.83
C TYR A 590 12.52 1.23 -17.47
N ASN A 591 11.63 0.29 -17.11
CA ASN A 591 10.25 0.59 -16.73
C ASN A 591 10.18 1.43 -15.44
N ARG A 592 11.07 1.16 -14.48
CA ARG A 592 11.18 1.97 -13.26
C ARG A 592 11.63 3.39 -13.55
N GLU A 593 12.57 3.59 -14.48
CA GLU A 593 12.97 4.93 -14.92
C GLU A 593 11.85 5.63 -15.70
N THR A 594 11.09 4.89 -16.51
CA THR A 594 9.94 5.41 -17.29
C THR A 594 8.89 6.09 -16.41
N GLU A 595 8.72 5.69 -15.15
CA GLU A 595 7.82 6.37 -14.21
C GLU A 595 8.17 7.85 -13.99
N VAL A 596 9.45 8.22 -14.12
CA VAL A 596 9.91 9.62 -13.97
C VAL A 596 9.49 10.49 -15.15
N TYR A 597 9.14 9.88 -16.28
CA TYR A 597 8.77 10.57 -17.53
C TYR A 597 7.25 10.66 -17.72
N LEU A 598 6.46 10.19 -16.76
CA LEU A 598 5.00 10.25 -16.83
C LEU A 598 4.53 11.69 -16.69
N ASP A 599 3.75 12.14 -17.67
CA ASP A 599 3.09 13.44 -17.64
C ASP A 599 1.58 13.23 -17.39
N SER A 600 1.04 13.89 -16.38
CA SER A 600 -0.40 13.81 -16.07
C SER A 600 -1.22 14.74 -16.96
N VAL A 601 -0.56 15.64 -17.68
CA VAL A 601 -1.18 16.65 -18.55
C VAL A 601 -0.78 16.38 -20.00
N ASP A 602 -1.79 16.36 -20.88
CA ASP A 602 -1.55 16.23 -22.32
C ASP A 602 -0.83 17.49 -22.83
N ARG A 603 0.26 17.29 -23.59
CA ARG A 603 1.01 18.40 -24.18
C ARG A 603 0.41 18.79 -25.54
N PRO A 604 0.59 20.05 -25.99
CA PRO A 604 0.19 20.45 -27.34
C PRO A 604 0.89 19.58 -28.39
N ARG A 605 0.15 19.15 -29.43
CA ARG A 605 0.62 18.26 -30.51
C ARG A 605 1.11 16.88 -30.06
N THR A 606 0.62 16.36 -28.92
CA THR A 606 0.80 14.94 -28.57
C THR A 606 -0.49 14.16 -28.67
N VAL A 607 -0.39 12.86 -28.98
CA VAL A 607 -1.51 11.93 -28.86
C VAL A 607 -2.01 11.98 -27.41
N PRO A 608 -3.32 12.13 -27.16
CA PRO A 608 -3.86 12.19 -25.80
C PRO A 608 -3.46 10.95 -24.99
N ASN A 609 -2.89 11.15 -23.80
CA ASN A 609 -2.34 10.08 -22.98
C ASN A 609 -3.41 9.02 -22.66
N ARG A 610 -4.65 9.44 -22.39
CA ARG A 610 -5.78 8.51 -22.14
C ARG A 610 -6.14 7.65 -23.35
N LEU A 611 -6.06 8.21 -24.56
CA LEU A 611 -6.32 7.46 -25.79
C LEU A 611 -5.22 6.43 -26.02
N PHE A 612 -3.96 6.85 -25.87
CA PHE A 612 -2.82 5.96 -26.05
C PHE A 612 -2.76 4.83 -25.01
N GLN A 613 -3.15 5.11 -23.76
CA GLN A 613 -3.27 4.08 -22.72
C GLN A 613 -4.30 2.99 -23.08
N LYS A 614 -5.43 3.36 -23.69
CA LYS A 614 -6.40 2.38 -24.19
C LYS A 614 -5.85 1.55 -25.35
N PHE A 615 -5.08 2.17 -26.23
CA PHE A 615 -4.37 1.47 -27.29
C PHE A 615 -3.38 0.43 -26.73
N LEU A 616 -2.55 0.81 -25.74
CA LEU A 616 -1.55 -0.09 -25.16
C LEU A 616 -2.15 -1.35 -24.49
N ILE A 617 -3.38 -1.28 -23.98
CA ILE A 617 -4.06 -2.44 -23.38
C ILE A 617 -4.35 -3.52 -24.42
N ALA A 618 -4.59 -3.13 -25.67
CA ALA A 618 -5.01 -4.03 -26.74
C ALA A 618 -4.00 -4.14 -27.90
N ALA A 619 -2.83 -3.53 -27.77
CA ALA A 619 -1.82 -3.49 -28.81
C ALA A 619 -1.15 -4.86 -29.00
N SER A 620 -1.11 -5.34 -30.24
CA SER A 620 -0.26 -6.46 -30.65
C SER A 620 1.20 -6.03 -30.76
N GLU A 621 2.11 -7.00 -30.91
CA GLU A 621 3.53 -6.69 -31.13
C GLU A 621 3.76 -5.83 -32.39
N GLU A 622 3.02 -6.11 -33.47
CA GLU A 622 3.08 -5.33 -34.71
C GLU A 622 2.60 -3.89 -34.49
N ASP A 623 1.57 -3.71 -33.66
CA ASP A 623 1.04 -2.37 -33.35
C ASP A 623 2.05 -1.53 -32.56
N LEU A 624 2.75 -2.15 -31.61
CA LEU A 624 3.80 -1.50 -30.86
C LEU A 624 4.98 -1.13 -31.76
N ASP A 625 5.38 -2.03 -32.67
CA ASP A 625 6.45 -1.78 -33.64
C ASP A 625 6.11 -0.61 -34.57
N ASP A 626 4.92 -0.61 -35.18
CA ASP A 626 4.47 0.45 -36.10
C ASP A 626 4.47 1.84 -35.42
N VAL A 627 3.98 1.91 -34.18
CA VAL A 627 3.97 3.15 -33.39
C VAL A 627 5.38 3.63 -33.05
N LEU A 628 6.29 2.72 -32.67
CA LEU A 628 7.68 3.06 -32.35
C LEU A 628 8.46 3.52 -33.59
N ILE A 629 8.19 2.91 -34.76
CA ILE A 629 8.74 3.33 -36.06
C ILE A 629 8.24 4.74 -36.40
N LEU A 630 6.93 4.99 -36.31
CA LEU A 630 6.35 6.32 -36.57
C LEU A 630 6.91 7.38 -35.63
N GLN A 631 7.02 7.07 -34.34
CA GLN A 631 7.61 7.98 -33.35
C GLN A 631 9.07 8.32 -33.69
N THR A 632 9.85 7.33 -34.13
CA THR A 632 11.25 7.53 -34.54
C THR A 632 11.34 8.43 -35.77
N LYS A 633 10.44 8.26 -36.75
CA LYS A 633 10.33 9.14 -37.93
C LYS A 633 9.95 10.58 -37.55
N LEU A 634 9.01 10.76 -36.63
CA LEU A 634 8.55 12.09 -36.19
C LEU A 634 9.59 12.88 -35.39
N TYR A 635 10.52 12.19 -34.73
CA TYR A 635 11.61 12.81 -33.94
C TYR A 635 12.98 12.79 -34.64
N ASN A 636 13.10 12.10 -35.78
CA ASN A 636 14.38 11.78 -36.44
C ASN A 636 15.44 11.18 -35.49
N CYS A 637 15.01 10.62 -34.36
CA CYS A 637 15.87 9.98 -33.37
C CYS A 637 15.06 9.10 -32.42
N ALA A 638 15.71 8.08 -31.86
CA ALA A 638 15.12 7.17 -30.88
C ALA A 638 15.44 7.57 -29.41
N HIS A 639 16.12 8.71 -29.20
CA HIS A 639 16.51 9.18 -27.87
C HIS A 639 15.32 9.43 -26.93
N THR A 640 14.14 9.70 -27.49
CA THR A 640 12.90 9.93 -26.73
C THR A 640 12.50 8.72 -25.89
N PHE A 641 12.82 7.50 -26.34
CA PHE A 641 12.53 6.29 -25.58
C PHE A 641 13.76 5.45 -25.22
N LEU A 642 14.90 5.59 -25.89
CA LEU A 642 16.12 4.85 -25.52
C LEU A 642 16.88 5.47 -24.33
N GLY A 643 16.82 6.80 -24.13
CA GLY A 643 17.62 7.51 -23.11
C GLY A 643 18.77 8.33 -23.71
N ARG A 644 19.42 9.18 -22.89
CA ARG A 644 20.59 9.99 -23.28
C ARG A 644 21.87 9.30 -22.82
N SER A 645 22.73 8.90 -23.77
CA SER A 645 24.14 8.60 -23.47
C SER A 645 24.86 9.91 -23.11
N SER A 646 25.58 9.94 -22.00
CA SER A 646 26.41 11.08 -21.57
C SER A 646 27.67 11.29 -22.44
N PHE A 647 27.83 10.54 -23.52
CA PHE A 647 28.88 10.76 -24.53
C PHE A 647 28.26 11.10 -25.88
N ALA A 648 27.90 12.38 -26.06
CA ALA A 648 27.59 12.93 -27.38
C ALA A 648 28.90 13.26 -28.10
N GLY A 649 29.62 12.23 -28.53
CA GLY A 649 30.68 12.31 -29.51
C GLY A 649 30.29 11.46 -30.72
N SER A 650 29.92 12.12 -31.82
CA SER A 650 29.81 11.61 -33.19
C SER A 650 29.73 10.08 -33.36
N VAL A 651 28.54 9.50 -33.22
CA VAL A 651 28.25 8.19 -33.82
C VAL A 651 27.29 8.44 -34.97
N ARG A 652 27.86 8.55 -36.19
CA ARG A 652 27.11 8.41 -37.44
C ARG A 652 26.35 7.09 -37.37
N GLY A 653 25.07 7.13 -37.74
CA GLY A 653 24.11 6.05 -37.55
C GLY A 653 24.60 4.67 -37.96
N SER A 654 24.80 3.80 -36.96
CA SER A 654 24.48 2.38 -37.03
C SER A 654 23.43 2.15 -35.95
N SER A 655 22.23 1.74 -36.35
CA SER A 655 21.01 1.90 -35.57
C SER A 655 20.97 0.94 -34.37
N LEU A 656 20.90 1.49 -33.15
CA LEU A 656 20.59 0.76 -31.91
C LEU A 656 19.20 0.07 -31.97
N LEU A 657 18.37 0.49 -32.93
CA LEU A 657 17.10 -0.13 -33.32
C LEU A 657 17.27 -1.27 -34.33
N GLY A 658 18.33 -1.25 -35.14
CA GLY A 658 18.67 -2.34 -36.07
C GLY A 658 19.29 -3.56 -35.40
N SER A 659 19.46 -3.53 -34.08
CA SER A 659 19.82 -4.68 -33.25
C SER A 659 18.60 -5.34 -32.60
N LEU A 660 17.36 -4.89 -32.88
CA LEU A 660 16.13 -5.54 -32.41
C LEU A 660 15.42 -6.29 -33.56
N PRO A 661 14.75 -7.43 -33.30
CA PRO A 661 13.98 -8.17 -34.30
C PRO A 661 12.90 -7.29 -34.98
N HIS A 662 12.56 -7.54 -36.25
CA HIS A 662 11.55 -6.80 -37.06
C HIS A 662 11.85 -5.34 -37.43
N ILE A 663 12.45 -4.52 -36.56
CA ILE A 663 12.82 -3.13 -36.87
C ILE A 663 13.86 -3.05 -38.01
N THR A 664 14.65 -4.11 -38.18
CA THR A 664 15.63 -4.28 -39.28
C THR A 664 14.99 -4.44 -40.66
N SER A 665 13.83 -5.07 -40.77
CA SER A 665 13.25 -5.43 -42.08
C SER A 665 12.53 -4.28 -42.78
N ARG A 666 11.91 -3.35 -42.02
CA ARG A 666 11.07 -2.26 -42.55
C ARG A 666 11.74 -0.88 -42.53
N VAL A 667 12.82 -0.69 -41.78
CA VAL A 667 13.57 0.58 -41.77
C VAL A 667 14.51 0.69 -42.97
N HIS A 668 15.02 -0.43 -43.50
CA HIS A 668 15.94 -0.44 -44.66
C HIS A 668 15.25 -0.43 -46.03
N THR A 669 13.97 -0.79 -46.12
CA THR A 669 13.23 -0.81 -47.40
C THR A 669 12.87 0.59 -47.92
N ASN A 670 12.89 1.63 -47.07
CA ASN A 670 12.49 2.99 -47.44
C ASN A 670 13.63 4.03 -47.41
N ALA A 671 14.90 3.61 -47.27
CA ALA A 671 16.04 4.51 -47.15
C ALA A 671 16.59 5.06 -48.50
N ASN A 672 15.98 4.74 -49.64
CA ASN A 672 16.46 5.17 -50.97
C ASN A 672 15.90 6.52 -51.45
N ALA A 673 15.22 7.29 -50.60
CA ALA A 673 14.73 8.61 -50.98
C ALA A 673 14.77 9.57 -49.80
N THR A 674 15.85 10.33 -49.63
CA THR A 674 15.80 11.78 -49.35
C THR A 674 17.19 12.42 -49.27
N GLU A 675 17.23 13.65 -49.78
CA GLU A 675 18.36 14.49 -50.10
C GLU A 675 19.13 15.02 -48.87
N GLN A 676 20.33 15.52 -49.18
CA GLN A 676 21.31 16.14 -48.30
C GLN A 676 20.72 17.21 -47.37
N CYS A 677 20.87 17.01 -46.06
CA CYS A 677 20.52 17.99 -45.03
C CYS A 677 21.65 19.03 -44.86
N LYS A 678 21.37 20.30 -45.20
CA LYS A 678 22.18 21.47 -44.80
C LYS A 678 21.64 22.00 -43.47
N CYS A 679 22.44 21.92 -42.41
CA CYS A 679 22.24 22.70 -41.19
C CYS A 679 23.34 23.77 -41.13
N ASN A 680 22.98 25.04 -41.29
CA ASN A 680 23.85 26.16 -40.92
C ASN A 680 23.41 26.68 -39.55
N GLU A 681 24.37 26.72 -38.63
CA GLU A 681 24.36 27.52 -37.42
C GLU A 681 24.43 29.01 -37.77
N THR A 682 23.64 29.86 -37.11
CA THR A 682 24.03 31.25 -36.84
C THR A 682 23.50 31.71 -35.49
N ASN A 683 24.35 31.59 -34.47
CA ASN A 683 24.29 32.43 -33.27
C ASN A 683 24.86 33.82 -33.62
N GLY A 684 24.02 34.85 -33.62
CA GLY A 684 24.47 36.23 -33.74
C GLY A 684 24.97 36.80 -32.40
N ARG A 685 26.25 37.17 -32.34
CA ARG A 685 26.76 38.20 -31.41
C ARG A 685 27.50 39.27 -32.23
N PRO A 686 27.33 40.57 -31.94
CA PRO A 686 27.86 41.64 -32.77
C PRO A 686 29.33 41.94 -32.44
N SER A 687 30.18 42.04 -33.47
CA SER A 687 31.56 42.50 -33.37
C SER A 687 31.65 44.02 -33.56
N LYS A 688 32.45 44.65 -32.70
CA LYS A 688 32.89 46.05 -32.75
C LYS A 688 33.55 46.38 -34.10
N ALA A 689 33.25 47.55 -34.64
CA ALA A 689 33.91 48.14 -35.81
C ALA A 689 35.27 48.78 -35.44
N PRO A 690 36.27 48.78 -36.34
CA PRO A 690 37.51 49.53 -36.17
C PRO A 690 37.37 50.98 -36.66
N ARG A 691 38.20 51.86 -36.07
CA ARG A 691 38.41 53.25 -36.48
C ARG A 691 38.95 53.36 -37.91
N THR A 692 38.37 54.27 -38.68
CA THR A 692 39.02 55.48 -39.22
C THR A 692 37.98 56.58 -39.28
#